data_AF-A0A1E4Q4J3-F1
#
_entry.id   AF-A0A1E4Q4J3-F1
#
_cell.length_a   1.000
_cell.length_b   1.000
_cell.length_c   1.000
_cell.angle_alpha   90.00
_cell.angle_beta   90.00
_cell.angle_gamma   90.00
#
_symmetry.space_group_name_H-M   'P 1'
#
loop_
_entity.id
_entity.type
_entity.pdbx_description
1 polymer ?
#
loop_
_entity_poly.entity_id
_entity_poly.type
_entity_poly.pdbx_seq_one_letter_code
_entity_poly.pdbx_strand_id
1 'polypeptide(L)'
;MTDAATPPIRARRRWLRVLALGVLALVALLGIAAFWLLGTSAGLRFALARAAGATGGALQVAQADGRLVGPLTLRDVRYRDGSGLDVRVAQARLDLAAWPLLRRQLHVLDLQADGISVMLAPPPPATASDNPLSLQPPLDIVLDRARVGRVRITQPGSEQPVFVADGLDLAGAWTHAGLRLHQLDLRSPDGRVQLAGELALGNGYRGNGDGHFNWTADGVTYAGALQASSDGQQARLALTLTKPAAATLKLSLTPRGSYPWTATLDAPRFDPAPLLGPGSTITALAAALQASGDRRSGNIEGRVDINGYTVQLKPLRARLDESLDNLQLEQLSLTSPQVPGQLDATGQVQLSASPLSAALELHWRDVALPAELVGQPLASHGQLSVKGSTAQFHAAGELALGPPGQLAQLALALDGTPQQIALHTLRLVQPKGQLEATGTLTLQPALAWQAQATARQFDPGQLFAGWDGALDAELASSGAQQKQGVDATLDLRRLDGTLRHRPVRGRGRLHLSPAQVLDGTLDLASGGSTVHLTARPGASNDAELTLAIASLADWLPDAGGRLEGHLAIRGKAPRLSVNGIVHGQRLAWQQQKLDTLQLIVGIPDISAPSGKLDLDARGLLASDGLAFDRLHLLAEGSQATHRLTLQADGRQLSTDLALDGSLKNGAWSGTLGRLDLAPQGLPRWRLQQPVALSYRDGAASIGELCLTAGDPLLCASARQDKAGNLDANYRLRALPLALILNAAGMADLPLRADGSIEGDGQLRRSASGALSGHAAIRSDTGTITYTDRADRPLLAYRHLALQAQLAPGDQRATIHAELDEDGRLDGQLHLRGAAQTLDGALDLRLNRLAPVELFTSELANVKGALTGHIDIGGTLSQPALTGNARVDGFAAEVPSAGLKLRDGQVTLSTADARTLQLDGQVHSGEGTLAIQGHAGLGANATAEITLKGSRFTAADIPAAKVVVSPNLVVTRAAQGVDITGRVAMDSADVDLARLPGAGATKASPDVVVVDEQAQQAKAQALPISATVAVDLGPRTHVVGMGLDGNLRGQLVVRERPGRATTGQGQVDVAGTYRAYGQNLTIEQGQLLFASTPIDNPRLNIRAVRKLNPNATVDEGQKVGLYVAGTAQRPVLTVFSQPVMEQSDALSYLITGKPLSEVKGGEGSMVNSAAQALGSAGGDLLAKRIGSQLGVDDIGVSSNEALGGTSAFTVGKYLSPRLYLSYGVGLFEPGQVITLRYRLSKRWNFEAQNATDFSRASFNYRLEK
;
A
#
# COMPACT_ATOMS: atom_id res chain seq x y z
N MET A 1 -77.58 89.72 52.43
CA MET A 1 -77.44 89.58 53.88
C MET A 1 -75.96 89.53 54.19
N THR A 2 -75.50 90.60 54.84
CA THR A 2 -74.35 90.73 55.75
C THR A 2 -72.93 90.27 55.35
N ASP A 3 -72.00 91.19 55.61
CA ASP A 3 -70.56 91.06 55.92
C ASP A 3 -69.45 91.24 54.87
N ALA A 4 -68.70 92.33 55.14
CA ALA A 4 -67.27 92.59 54.97
C ALA A 4 -66.70 92.74 53.55
N ALA A 5 -66.88 93.96 53.02
CA ALA A 5 -66.37 94.47 51.76
C ALA A 5 -64.85 94.75 51.74
N THR A 6 -64.25 94.40 50.62
CA THR A 6 -62.83 94.10 50.40
C THR A 6 -62.12 95.22 49.61
N PRO A 7 -60.87 95.61 49.96
CA PRO A 7 -60.02 96.42 49.10
C PRO A 7 -58.90 95.62 48.38
N PRO A 8 -58.34 96.14 47.26
CA PRO A 8 -57.66 95.32 46.24
C PRO A 8 -56.12 95.36 46.25
N ILE A 9 -55.52 94.24 45.85
CA ILE A 9 -54.07 94.02 45.62
C ILE A 9 -53.75 94.27 44.14
N ARG A 10 -52.90 95.27 43.81
CA ARG A 10 -52.50 95.61 42.44
C ARG A 10 -51.04 95.21 42.10
N ALA A 11 -50.94 94.17 41.27
CA ALA A 11 -50.19 94.05 40.00
C ALA A 11 -48.64 94.22 39.93
N ARG A 12 -47.89 93.14 40.19
CA ARG A 12 -46.60 92.82 39.54
C ARG A 12 -46.86 92.08 38.21
N ARG A 13 -46.98 92.80 37.08
CA ARG A 13 -47.24 92.18 35.74
C ARG A 13 -46.47 92.80 34.55
N ARG A 14 -45.33 93.47 34.80
CA ARG A 14 -44.41 93.93 33.71
C ARG A 14 -43.25 92.97 33.42
N TRP A 15 -42.96 92.04 34.32
CA TRP A 15 -41.71 91.27 34.30
C TRP A 15 -41.87 90.09 33.36
N LEU A 16 -43.05 89.46 33.34
CA LEU A 16 -43.39 88.35 32.44
C LEU A 16 -43.42 88.75 30.95
N ARG A 17 -43.70 90.02 30.59
CA ARG A 17 -43.62 90.50 29.19
C ARG A 17 -42.18 90.79 28.77
N VAL A 18 -41.34 91.31 29.66
CA VAL A 18 -39.89 91.47 29.43
C VAL A 18 -39.16 90.12 29.47
N LEU A 19 -39.63 89.17 30.27
CA LEU A 19 -39.18 87.78 30.25
C LEU A 19 -39.66 87.06 29.00
N ALA A 20 -40.90 87.25 28.54
CA ALA A 20 -41.39 86.63 27.31
C ALA A 20 -40.72 87.22 26.06
N LEU A 21 -40.55 88.54 25.94
CA LEU A 21 -39.78 89.17 24.86
C LEU A 21 -38.27 88.87 24.99
N GLY A 22 -37.75 88.81 26.21
CA GLY A 22 -36.37 88.39 26.49
C GLY A 22 -36.15 86.94 26.10
N VAL A 23 -37.11 86.04 26.34
CA VAL A 23 -37.09 84.64 25.94
C VAL A 23 -37.29 84.51 24.43
N LEU A 24 -38.17 85.28 23.79
CA LEU A 24 -38.38 85.23 22.34
C LEU A 24 -37.18 85.81 21.57
N ALA A 25 -36.60 86.91 22.05
CA ALA A 25 -35.35 87.45 21.53
C ALA A 25 -34.19 86.49 21.81
N LEU A 26 -34.13 85.85 22.98
CA LEU A 26 -33.16 84.81 23.28
C LEU A 26 -33.36 83.60 22.36
N VAL A 27 -34.58 83.14 22.09
CA VAL A 27 -34.87 82.01 21.20
C VAL A 27 -34.56 82.36 19.75
N ALA A 28 -34.86 83.58 19.29
CA ALA A 28 -34.48 84.03 17.95
C ALA A 28 -32.96 84.21 17.81
N LEU A 29 -32.28 84.72 18.84
CA LEU A 29 -30.84 84.91 18.87
C LEU A 29 -30.11 83.56 19.02
N LEU A 30 -30.66 82.62 19.80
CA LEU A 30 -30.24 81.22 19.84
C LEU A 30 -30.51 80.52 18.51
N GLY A 31 -31.62 80.82 17.84
CA GLY A 31 -31.96 80.28 16.52
C GLY A 31 -31.02 80.77 15.43
N ILE A 32 -30.69 82.07 15.43
CA ILE A 32 -29.71 82.67 14.52
C ILE A 32 -28.30 82.18 14.85
N ALA A 33 -27.93 82.11 16.14
CA ALA A 33 -26.64 81.57 16.56
C ALA A 33 -26.51 80.08 16.20
N ALA A 34 -27.57 79.29 16.35
CA ALA A 34 -27.61 77.89 15.94
C ALA A 34 -27.54 77.75 14.41
N PHE A 35 -28.29 78.55 13.65
CA PHE A 35 -28.22 78.55 12.19
C PHE A 35 -26.84 78.98 11.67
N TRP A 36 -26.22 79.99 12.29
CA TRP A 36 -24.85 80.41 12.00
C TRP A 36 -23.84 79.31 12.32
N LEU A 37 -23.93 78.73 13.53
CA LEU A 37 -23.01 77.69 13.99
C LEU A 37 -23.12 76.43 13.11
N LEU A 38 -24.35 75.98 12.84
CA LEU A 38 -24.62 74.69 12.19
C LEU A 38 -24.64 74.77 10.66
N GLY A 39 -25.07 75.90 10.09
CA GLY A 39 -25.34 76.07 8.66
C GLY A 39 -24.26 76.79 7.87
N THR A 40 -23.21 77.33 8.51
CA THR A 40 -22.15 78.12 7.84
C THR A 40 -20.75 77.52 7.99
N SER A 41 -19.86 77.86 7.05
CA SER A 41 -18.44 77.47 7.10
C SER A 41 -17.67 78.16 8.22
N ALA A 42 -18.06 79.39 8.58
CA ALA A 42 -17.52 80.09 9.75
C ALA A 42 -17.90 79.37 11.06
N GLY A 43 -19.14 78.87 11.16
CA GLY A 43 -19.62 78.07 12.27
C GLY A 43 -18.87 76.74 12.43
N LEU A 44 -18.60 76.03 11.32
CA LEU A 44 -17.77 74.81 11.32
C LEU A 44 -16.36 75.07 11.85
N ARG A 45 -15.68 76.12 11.36
CA ARG A 45 -14.33 76.48 11.83
C ARG A 45 -14.32 76.88 13.31
N PHE A 46 -15.34 77.61 13.76
CA PHE A 46 -15.50 77.94 15.18
C PHE A 46 -15.66 76.67 16.04
N ALA A 47 -16.50 75.73 15.63
CA ALA A 47 -16.72 74.48 16.36
C ALA A 47 -15.46 73.59 16.39
N LEU A 48 -14.74 73.47 15.27
CA LEU A 48 -13.47 72.75 15.22
C LEU A 48 -12.40 73.41 16.09
N ALA A 49 -12.33 74.74 16.14
CA ALA A 49 -11.42 75.45 17.04
C ALA A 49 -11.77 75.24 18.52
N ARG A 50 -13.07 75.15 18.87
CA ARG A 50 -13.51 74.77 20.23
C ARG A 50 -13.20 73.31 20.54
N ALA A 51 -13.39 72.39 19.59
CA ALA A 51 -13.04 70.98 19.74
C ALA A 51 -11.53 70.78 19.93
N ALA A 52 -10.70 71.44 19.11
CA ALA A 52 -9.25 71.44 19.27
C ALA A 52 -8.82 71.94 20.66
N GLY A 53 -9.42 73.04 21.13
CA GLY A 53 -9.18 73.56 22.49
C GLY A 53 -9.64 72.61 23.60
N ALA A 54 -10.81 71.98 23.46
CA ALA A 54 -11.34 71.02 24.43
C ALA A 54 -10.48 69.75 24.54
N THR A 55 -9.80 69.36 23.46
CA THR A 55 -8.84 68.25 23.45
C THR A 55 -7.43 68.64 23.94
N GLY A 56 -7.25 69.84 24.52
CA GLY A 56 -5.93 70.30 24.97
C GLY A 56 -4.92 70.48 23.82
N GLY A 57 -5.38 70.68 22.59
CA GLY A 57 -4.54 70.79 21.39
C GLY A 57 -4.17 69.45 20.73
N ALA A 58 -4.72 68.33 21.21
CA ALA A 58 -4.50 67.01 20.64
C ALA A 58 -5.07 66.87 19.22
N LEU A 59 -6.23 67.46 18.94
CA LEU A 59 -6.84 67.49 17.61
C LEU A 59 -6.42 68.74 16.83
N GLN A 60 -5.86 68.53 15.64
CA GLN A 60 -5.46 69.55 14.69
C GLN A 60 -6.13 69.27 13.34
N VAL A 61 -6.64 70.31 12.69
CA VAL A 61 -7.25 70.22 11.36
C VAL A 61 -6.71 71.39 10.54
N ALA A 62 -5.99 71.12 9.44
CA ALA A 62 -5.37 72.18 8.65
C ALA A 62 -6.40 72.96 7.82
N GLN A 63 -7.32 72.25 7.17
CA GLN A 63 -8.38 72.86 6.36
C GLN A 63 -9.72 72.19 6.64
N ALA A 64 -10.77 73.01 6.75
CA ALA A 64 -12.14 72.55 6.93
C ALA A 64 -13.08 73.41 6.06
N ASP A 65 -13.77 72.73 5.16
CA ASP A 65 -14.73 73.31 4.21
C ASP A 65 -16.10 72.63 4.36
N GLY A 66 -17.17 73.38 4.09
CA GLY A 66 -18.55 72.93 4.22
C GLY A 66 -19.25 73.49 5.46
N ARG A 67 -20.16 72.71 6.04
CA ARG A 67 -21.03 73.09 7.17
C ARG A 67 -21.16 71.91 8.12
N LEU A 68 -21.43 72.17 9.41
CA LEU A 68 -21.64 71.09 10.40
C LEU A 68 -22.87 70.24 10.08
N VAL A 69 -23.92 70.86 9.52
CA VAL A 69 -25.15 70.19 9.09
C VAL A 69 -25.19 70.13 7.56
N GLY A 70 -24.62 69.05 7.01
CA GLY A 70 -24.43 68.76 5.58
C GLY A 70 -23.01 68.24 5.31
N PRO A 71 -22.61 68.06 4.04
CA PRO A 71 -21.30 67.50 3.73
C PRO A 71 -20.19 68.48 4.13
N LEU A 72 -19.24 67.99 4.92
CA LEU A 72 -18.01 68.68 5.27
C LEU A 72 -16.79 67.91 4.77
N THR A 73 -15.73 68.63 4.44
CA THR A 73 -14.44 68.05 4.05
C THR A 73 -13.37 68.61 4.97
N LEU A 74 -12.64 67.71 5.62
CA LEU A 74 -11.48 67.99 6.44
C LEU A 74 -10.23 67.51 5.69
N ARG A 75 -9.16 68.30 5.71
CA ARG A 75 -7.85 67.92 5.17
C ARG A 75 -6.78 68.08 6.24
N ASP A 76 -5.84 67.14 6.22
CA ASP A 76 -4.75 66.99 7.19
C ASP A 76 -5.26 67.05 8.63
N VAL A 77 -6.14 66.10 8.96
CA VAL A 77 -6.60 65.89 10.33
C VAL A 77 -5.53 65.11 11.07
N ARG A 78 -5.05 65.63 12.20
CA ARG A 78 -4.09 64.95 13.06
C ARG A 78 -4.61 64.92 14.49
N TYR A 79 -4.63 63.75 15.10
CA TYR A 79 -4.96 63.57 16.50
C TYR A 79 -3.78 62.95 17.23
N ARG A 80 -3.24 63.68 18.21
CA ARG A 80 -2.12 63.23 19.05
C ARG A 80 -2.47 63.41 20.53
N ASP A 81 -2.73 62.30 21.21
CA ASP A 81 -3.22 62.29 22.60
C ASP A 81 -2.12 62.54 23.65
N GLY A 82 -0.85 62.55 23.24
CA GLY A 82 0.31 62.72 24.13
C GLY A 82 0.73 61.45 24.87
N SER A 83 -0.02 60.35 24.78
CA SER A 83 0.30 59.04 25.36
C SER A 83 1.10 58.13 24.42
N GLY A 84 1.33 58.58 23.18
CA GLY A 84 2.07 57.87 22.15
C GLY A 84 1.25 57.56 20.90
N LEU A 85 -0.07 57.81 20.93
CA LEU A 85 -0.95 57.66 19.77
C LEU A 85 -0.86 58.90 18.86
N ASP A 86 -0.54 58.70 17.57
CA ASP A 86 -0.56 59.74 16.53
C ASP A 86 -1.36 59.23 15.33
N VAL A 87 -2.57 59.73 15.15
CA VAL A 87 -3.45 59.43 14.01
C VAL A 87 -3.41 60.59 13.05
N ARG A 88 -3.13 60.33 11.77
CA ARG A 88 -3.23 61.33 10.69
C ARG A 88 -4.18 60.82 9.62
N VAL A 89 -5.00 61.72 9.08
CA VAL A 89 -5.91 61.47 7.98
C VAL A 89 -5.70 62.58 6.96
N ALA A 90 -5.20 62.23 5.78
CA ALA A 90 -4.91 63.21 4.73
C ALA A 90 -6.18 63.94 4.26
N GLN A 91 -7.27 63.20 4.07
CA GLN A 91 -8.55 63.78 3.70
C GLN A 91 -9.71 62.95 4.28
N ALA A 92 -10.70 63.64 4.85
CA ALA A 92 -11.94 63.04 5.33
C ALA A 92 -13.14 63.87 4.85
N ARG A 93 -14.02 63.29 4.06
CA ARG A 93 -15.33 63.83 3.69
C ARG A 93 -16.39 63.13 4.52
N LEU A 94 -17.26 63.90 5.17
CA LEU A 94 -18.26 63.39 6.10
C LEU A 94 -19.59 64.10 5.86
N ASP A 95 -20.67 63.34 5.74
CA ASP A 95 -22.04 63.85 5.71
C ASP A 95 -22.85 63.21 6.85
N LEU A 96 -23.36 64.06 7.75
CA LEU A 96 -24.05 63.65 8.98
C LEU A 96 -25.51 64.08 8.96
N ALA A 97 -26.39 63.21 9.44
CA ALA A 97 -27.74 63.62 9.80
C ALA A 97 -27.72 64.35 11.15
N ALA A 98 -28.12 65.62 11.17
CA ALA A 98 -27.99 66.49 12.34
C ALA A 98 -28.98 66.17 13.48
N TRP A 99 -30.22 65.80 13.14
CA TRP A 99 -31.29 65.58 14.13
C TRP A 99 -31.09 64.34 15.01
N PRO A 100 -30.59 63.20 14.47
CA PRO A 100 -30.23 62.04 15.29
C PRO A 100 -29.23 62.33 16.42
N LEU A 101 -28.34 63.32 16.27
CA LEU A 101 -27.36 63.67 17.30
C LEU A 101 -28.02 64.13 18.61
N LEU A 102 -29.18 64.81 18.54
CA LEU A 102 -29.97 65.19 19.73
C LEU A 102 -30.51 63.98 20.50
N ARG A 103 -30.61 62.82 19.84
CA ARG A 103 -31.02 61.54 20.42
C ARG A 103 -29.83 60.65 20.80
N ARG A 104 -28.61 61.22 20.85
CA ARG A 104 -27.37 60.46 21.07
C ARG A 104 -27.16 59.36 20.02
N GLN A 105 -27.45 59.67 18.76
CA GLN A 105 -27.18 58.79 17.62
C GLN A 105 -26.33 59.52 16.57
N LEU A 106 -25.19 58.94 16.23
CA LEU A 106 -24.34 59.37 15.12
C LEU A 106 -24.78 58.62 13.85
N HIS A 107 -25.57 59.30 13.01
CA HIS A 107 -25.97 58.76 11.71
C HIS A 107 -25.15 59.42 10.60
N VAL A 108 -24.26 58.63 10.01
CA VAL A 108 -23.37 58.99 8.91
C VAL A 108 -23.99 58.52 7.59
N LEU A 109 -24.32 59.46 6.72
CA LEU A 109 -24.89 59.21 5.41
C LEU A 109 -23.81 58.80 4.39
N ASP A 110 -22.68 59.50 4.42
CA ASP A 110 -21.50 59.20 3.60
C ASP A 110 -20.23 59.61 4.34
N LEU A 111 -19.31 58.67 4.51
CA LEU A 111 -17.96 58.90 5.01
C LEU A 111 -16.96 58.42 3.97
N GLN A 112 -16.03 59.29 3.57
CA GLN A 112 -14.89 58.93 2.74
C GLN A 112 -13.62 59.43 3.41
N ALA A 113 -12.70 58.54 3.75
CA ALA A 113 -11.43 58.90 4.37
C ALA A 113 -10.26 58.26 3.63
N ASP A 114 -9.22 59.02 3.30
CA ASP A 114 -8.03 58.52 2.61
C ASP A 114 -6.74 58.96 3.32
N GLY A 115 -5.68 58.17 3.14
CA GLY A 115 -4.36 58.43 3.71
C GLY A 115 -4.35 58.40 5.24
N ILE A 116 -4.94 57.35 5.83
CA ILE A 116 -4.95 57.18 7.29
C ILE A 116 -3.64 56.55 7.73
N SER A 117 -2.88 57.22 8.59
CA SER A 117 -1.72 56.65 9.26
C SER A 117 -1.90 56.69 10.77
N VAL A 118 -1.78 55.55 11.43
CA VAL A 118 -1.87 55.43 12.90
C VAL A 118 -0.53 54.97 13.43
N MET A 119 0.05 55.71 14.37
CA MET A 119 1.15 55.25 15.19
C MET A 119 0.59 54.92 16.57
N LEU A 120 0.66 53.65 16.97
CA LEU A 120 0.15 53.16 18.25
C LEU A 120 1.16 53.44 19.37
N ALA A 121 0.67 53.70 20.58
CA ALA A 121 1.52 53.71 21.78
C ALA A 121 2.01 52.29 22.10
N PRO A 122 3.15 52.13 22.80
CA PRO A 122 3.56 50.83 23.34
C PRO A 122 2.44 50.27 24.24
N PRO A 123 2.07 48.97 24.11
CA PRO A 123 1.04 48.39 24.95
C PRO A 123 1.45 48.46 26.43
N PRO A 124 0.55 48.85 27.36
CA PRO A 124 0.81 48.73 28.78
C PRO A 124 0.97 47.24 29.16
N PRO A 125 1.74 46.90 30.20
CA PRO A 125 1.85 45.51 30.66
C PRO A 125 0.46 44.97 31.01
N ALA A 126 0.08 43.87 30.37
CA ALA A 126 -1.26 43.31 30.46
C ALA A 126 -1.58 42.83 31.89
N THR A 127 -2.50 43.52 32.57
CA THR A 127 -3.23 42.94 33.71
C THR A 127 -4.49 42.28 33.16
N ALA A 128 -4.68 40.99 33.43
CA ALA A 128 -5.85 40.23 33.00
C ALA A 128 -7.13 40.88 33.57
N SER A 129 -7.87 41.61 32.73
CA SER A 129 -9.18 42.15 33.10
C SER A 129 -10.24 41.11 32.78
N ASP A 130 -10.90 40.57 33.80
CA ASP A 130 -11.98 39.58 33.70
C ASP A 130 -13.32 40.14 33.18
N ASN A 131 -13.32 41.36 32.64
CA ASN A 131 -14.54 41.96 32.11
C ASN A 131 -14.87 41.33 30.75
N PRO A 132 -16.06 40.72 30.59
CA PRO A 132 -16.50 40.19 29.31
C PRO A 132 -16.50 41.31 28.26
N LEU A 133 -16.09 40.99 27.04
CA LEU A 133 -16.09 41.92 25.91
C LEU A 133 -17.50 42.53 25.78
N SER A 134 -17.64 43.81 26.10
CA SER A 134 -18.92 44.51 25.97
C SER A 134 -19.05 45.04 24.54
N LEU A 135 -19.97 44.46 23.77
CA LEU A 135 -20.35 44.94 22.44
C LEU A 135 -21.36 46.10 22.50
N GLN A 136 -21.59 46.71 23.66
CA GLN A 136 -22.45 47.88 23.77
C GLN A 136 -21.74 49.13 23.22
N PRO A 137 -22.35 49.84 22.25
CA PRO A 137 -21.73 51.04 21.74
C PRO A 137 -21.84 52.19 22.76
N PRO A 138 -20.82 53.07 22.89
CA PRO A 138 -20.90 54.25 23.75
C PRO A 138 -21.93 55.30 23.24
N LEU A 139 -22.34 55.20 21.98
CA LEU A 139 -23.32 56.03 21.27
C LEU A 139 -23.89 55.20 20.11
N ASP A 140 -25.18 55.30 19.78
CA ASP A 140 -25.70 54.60 18.59
C ASP A 140 -25.02 55.12 17.32
N ILE A 141 -24.43 54.24 16.52
CA ILE A 141 -23.76 54.58 15.26
C ILE A 141 -24.53 53.93 14.11
N VAL A 142 -24.90 54.71 13.10
CA VAL A 142 -25.47 54.21 11.84
C VAL A 142 -24.61 54.73 10.70
N LEU A 143 -24.14 53.84 9.84
CA LEU A 143 -23.29 54.11 8.69
C LEU A 143 -24.00 53.60 7.42
N ASP A 144 -24.57 54.51 6.64
CA ASP A 144 -25.19 54.14 5.36
C ASP A 144 -24.12 53.77 4.32
N ARG A 145 -23.00 54.53 4.33
CA ARG A 145 -21.83 54.27 3.50
C ARG A 145 -20.57 54.85 4.14
N ALA A 146 -19.57 54.02 4.35
CA ALA A 146 -18.24 54.42 4.75
C ALA A 146 -17.20 53.78 3.82
N ARG A 147 -16.38 54.59 3.17
CA ARG A 147 -15.24 54.14 2.36
C ARG A 147 -13.96 54.69 2.95
N VAL A 148 -13.09 53.80 3.38
CA VAL A 148 -11.76 54.15 3.84
C VAL A 148 -10.77 53.66 2.78
N GLY A 149 -9.91 54.55 2.30
CA GLY A 149 -8.83 54.22 1.38
C GLY A 149 -7.65 53.61 2.12
N ARG A 150 -6.43 54.05 1.79
CA ARG A 150 -5.22 53.46 2.37
C ARG A 150 -5.11 53.72 3.87
N VAL A 151 -4.90 52.66 4.64
CA VAL A 151 -4.63 52.69 6.08
C VAL A 151 -3.28 52.06 6.36
N ARG A 152 -2.44 52.72 7.16
CA ARG A 152 -1.17 52.18 7.64
C ARG A 152 -1.07 52.33 9.16
N ILE A 153 -0.96 51.22 9.87
CA ILE A 153 -0.76 51.19 11.31
C ILE A 153 0.69 50.79 11.61
N THR A 154 1.35 51.57 12.45
CA THR A 154 2.76 51.41 12.81
C THR A 154 2.92 51.45 14.33
N GLN A 155 4.01 50.89 14.82
CA GLN A 155 4.38 50.92 16.22
C GLN A 155 5.82 51.45 16.37
N PRO A 156 6.13 52.24 17.41
CA PRO A 156 7.48 52.74 17.65
C PRO A 156 8.51 51.60 17.73
N GLY A 157 9.58 51.69 16.95
CA GLY A 157 10.68 50.71 16.96
C GLY A 157 10.59 49.55 15.95
N SER A 158 9.47 49.43 15.21
CA SER A 158 9.34 48.45 14.11
C SER A 158 9.48 49.14 12.75
N GLU A 159 10.36 48.64 11.88
CA GLU A 159 10.46 49.10 10.49
C GLU A 159 9.27 48.64 9.64
N GLN A 160 8.63 47.52 10.01
CA GLN A 160 7.45 47.01 9.32
C GLN A 160 6.14 47.51 9.96
N PRO A 161 5.13 47.87 9.14
CA PRO A 161 3.82 48.24 9.64
C PRO A 161 3.14 47.03 10.29
N VAL A 162 2.40 47.26 11.38
CA VAL A 162 1.63 46.23 12.08
C VAL A 162 0.40 45.80 11.27
N PHE A 163 -0.16 46.73 10.51
CA PHE A 163 -1.30 46.46 9.64
C PHE A 163 -1.34 47.45 8.47
N VAL A 164 -1.68 46.96 7.28
CA VAL A 164 -1.90 47.78 6.09
C VAL A 164 -3.22 47.38 5.44
N ALA A 165 -4.03 48.35 5.05
CA ALA A 165 -5.19 48.15 4.20
C ALA A 165 -5.12 49.07 2.98
N ASP A 166 -5.46 48.55 1.80
CA ASP A 166 -5.60 49.30 0.57
C ASP A 166 -6.97 49.98 0.47
N GLY A 167 -7.99 49.36 1.09
CA GLY A 167 -9.30 49.97 1.26
C GLY A 167 -10.25 49.14 2.11
N LEU A 168 -11.25 49.80 2.68
CA LEU A 168 -12.31 49.24 3.51
C LEU A 168 -13.63 49.90 3.12
N ASP A 169 -14.56 49.12 2.59
CA ASP A 169 -15.94 49.54 2.33
C ASP A 169 -16.84 48.96 3.44
N LEU A 170 -17.56 49.83 4.16
CA LEU A 170 -18.33 49.49 5.36
C LEU A 170 -19.73 50.13 5.33
N ALA A 171 -20.77 49.35 5.62
CA ALA A 171 -22.15 49.82 5.82
C ALA A 171 -22.85 48.99 6.90
N GLY A 172 -23.58 49.64 7.80
CA GLY A 172 -24.21 48.97 8.94
C GLY A 172 -24.67 49.90 10.05
N ALA A 173 -25.14 49.32 11.15
CA ALA A 173 -25.55 50.04 12.34
C ALA A 173 -25.03 49.32 13.60
N TRP A 174 -24.39 50.04 14.51
CA TRP A 174 -24.02 49.58 15.82
C TRP A 174 -24.81 50.38 16.87
N THR A 175 -25.88 49.78 17.37
CA THR A 175 -26.81 50.42 18.30
C THR A 175 -26.94 49.62 19.59
N HIS A 176 -27.55 50.20 20.62
CA HIS A 176 -27.89 49.49 21.85
C HIS A 176 -28.77 48.24 21.59
N ALA A 177 -29.55 48.22 20.50
CA ALA A 177 -30.37 47.07 20.11
C ALA A 177 -29.56 45.95 19.43
N GLY A 178 -28.41 46.26 18.84
CA GLY A 178 -27.68 45.31 17.99
C GLY A 178 -26.64 45.93 17.07
N LEU A 179 -25.73 45.07 16.61
CA LEU A 179 -24.82 45.32 15.49
C LEU A 179 -25.42 44.67 14.23
N ARG A 180 -25.72 45.47 13.20
CA ARG A 180 -26.10 45.00 11.87
C ARG A 180 -25.03 45.44 10.88
N LEU A 181 -24.35 44.48 10.28
CA LEU A 181 -23.32 44.69 9.27
C LEU A 181 -23.90 44.34 7.90
N HIS A 182 -24.29 45.35 7.12
CA HIS A 182 -24.79 45.12 5.76
C HIS A 182 -23.64 44.72 4.82
N GLN A 183 -22.47 45.34 5.00
CA GLN A 183 -21.29 45.06 4.21
C GLN A 183 -20.04 45.49 4.98
N LEU A 184 -19.03 44.61 4.98
CA LEU A 184 -17.63 44.94 5.26
C LEU A 184 -16.80 44.26 4.18
N ASP A 185 -16.05 45.04 3.41
CA ASP A 185 -15.12 44.55 2.39
C ASP A 185 -13.75 45.21 2.62
N LEU A 186 -12.84 44.46 3.22
CA LEU A 186 -11.48 44.87 3.53
C LEU A 186 -10.52 44.30 2.48
N ARG A 187 -9.70 45.17 1.89
CA ARG A 187 -8.61 44.84 0.96
C ARG A 187 -7.27 45.25 1.55
N SER A 188 -6.28 44.37 1.49
CA SER A 188 -4.93 44.52 2.04
C SER A 188 -3.92 43.79 1.15
N PRO A 189 -2.62 44.14 1.19
CA PRO A 189 -1.56 43.35 0.57
C PRO A 189 -1.55 41.88 1.03
N ASP A 190 -1.96 41.63 2.27
CA ASP A 190 -2.03 40.28 2.84
C ASP A 190 -3.27 39.52 2.35
N GLY A 191 -4.30 40.21 1.84
CA GLY A 191 -5.51 39.55 1.36
C GLY A 191 -6.79 40.37 1.35
N ARG A 192 -7.92 39.68 1.27
CA ARG A 192 -9.27 40.27 1.27
C ARG A 192 -10.17 39.56 2.29
N VAL A 193 -11.00 40.34 2.98
CA VAL A 193 -12.02 39.84 3.91
C VAL A 193 -13.35 40.50 3.59
N GLN A 194 -14.39 39.69 3.41
CA GLN A 194 -15.76 40.14 3.20
C GLN A 194 -16.64 39.57 4.32
N LEU A 195 -17.42 40.42 4.99
CA LEU A 195 -18.32 40.02 6.08
C LEU A 195 -19.68 40.72 5.95
N ALA A 196 -20.75 40.00 6.26
CA ALA A 196 -22.10 40.52 6.43
C ALA A 196 -22.80 39.75 7.57
N GLY A 197 -23.77 40.38 8.24
CA GLY A 197 -24.52 39.73 9.31
C GLY A 197 -25.26 40.67 10.25
N GLU A 198 -26.00 40.11 11.19
CA GLU A 198 -26.67 40.85 12.26
C GLU A 198 -26.51 40.15 13.60
N LEU A 199 -26.43 40.94 14.66
CA LEU A 199 -26.23 40.52 16.04
C LEU A 199 -27.03 41.44 16.98
N ALA A 200 -28.19 40.98 17.44
CA ALA A 200 -28.98 41.65 18.46
C ALA A 200 -28.32 41.49 19.84
N LEU A 201 -28.25 42.61 20.59
CA LEU A 201 -27.67 42.69 21.92
C LEU A 201 -28.82 42.68 22.96
N GLY A 202 -28.94 41.60 23.75
CA GLY A 202 -30.01 41.41 24.74
C GLY A 202 -29.65 40.37 25.81
N ASN A 203 -30.63 39.59 26.31
CA ASN A 203 -30.39 38.44 27.20
C ASN A 203 -29.75 37.26 26.42
N GLY A 204 -28.51 37.44 25.98
CA GLY A 204 -27.78 36.60 25.04
C GLY A 204 -27.57 37.28 23.67
N TYR A 205 -26.52 36.89 22.96
CA TYR A 205 -26.23 37.38 21.61
C TYR A 205 -27.01 36.58 20.58
N ARG A 206 -27.95 37.21 19.86
CA ARG A 206 -28.77 36.54 18.80
C ARG A 206 -28.40 37.08 17.44
N GLY A 207 -28.19 36.24 16.44
CA GLY A 207 -27.76 36.74 15.15
C GLY A 207 -27.31 35.68 14.16
N ASN A 208 -26.94 36.13 12.98
CA ASN A 208 -26.27 35.33 11.96
C ASN A 208 -25.23 36.19 11.24
N GLY A 209 -24.26 35.53 10.62
CA GLY A 209 -23.27 36.20 9.80
C GLY A 209 -22.61 35.24 8.85
N ASP A 210 -22.22 35.78 7.70
CA ASP A 210 -21.47 35.09 6.68
C ASP A 210 -20.21 35.89 6.34
N GLY A 211 -19.16 35.17 5.96
CA GLY A 211 -17.87 35.74 5.71
C GLY A 211 -17.09 34.94 4.70
N HIS A 212 -16.33 35.63 3.86
CA HIS A 212 -15.37 35.03 2.95
C HIS A 212 -14.03 35.72 3.13
N PHE A 213 -12.96 34.95 3.18
CA PHE A 213 -11.62 35.50 3.35
C PHE A 213 -10.61 34.76 2.49
N ASN A 214 -9.58 35.49 2.09
CA ASN A 214 -8.36 34.97 1.48
C ASN A 214 -7.23 35.85 2.00
N TRP A 215 -6.46 35.34 2.96
CA TRP A 215 -5.52 36.10 3.77
C TRP A 215 -4.21 35.35 3.97
N THR A 216 -3.08 36.04 3.87
CA THR A 216 -1.74 35.46 4.03
C THR A 216 -1.16 35.91 5.37
N ALA A 217 -0.73 34.96 6.18
CA ALA A 217 -0.08 35.19 7.47
C ALA A 217 1.12 34.25 7.59
N ASP A 218 2.26 34.75 8.06
CA ASP A 218 3.51 34.00 8.24
C ASP A 218 3.95 33.19 7.00
N GLY A 219 3.70 33.74 5.80
CA GLY A 219 4.02 33.11 4.53
C GLY A 219 3.01 32.04 4.05
N VAL A 220 1.93 31.82 4.80
CA VAL A 220 0.88 30.83 4.49
C VAL A 220 -0.42 31.53 4.13
N THR A 221 -1.01 31.19 2.97
CA THR A 221 -2.30 31.73 2.54
C THR A 221 -3.46 30.85 3.04
N TYR A 222 -4.35 31.45 3.82
CA TYR A 222 -5.60 30.89 4.31
C TYR A 222 -6.77 31.45 3.53
N ALA A 223 -7.56 30.59 2.90
CA ALA A 223 -8.74 31.02 2.15
C ALA A 223 -9.94 30.14 2.49
N GLY A 224 -11.11 30.75 2.66
CA GLY A 224 -12.30 30.02 3.07
C GLY A 224 -13.54 30.87 3.28
N ALA A 225 -14.58 30.20 3.76
CA ALA A 225 -15.85 30.81 4.15
C ALA A 225 -16.15 30.52 5.62
N LEU A 226 -16.76 31.48 6.29
CA LEU A 226 -17.18 31.44 7.68
C LEU A 226 -18.68 31.70 7.74
N GLN A 227 -19.42 30.85 8.44
CA GLN A 227 -20.82 31.06 8.76
C GLN A 227 -20.99 31.00 10.28
N ALA A 228 -21.65 32.00 10.85
CA ALA A 228 -21.95 32.05 12.26
C ALA A 228 -23.46 32.24 12.47
N SER A 229 -24.04 31.60 13.48
CA SER A 229 -25.43 31.79 13.88
C SER A 229 -25.55 31.65 15.39
N SER A 230 -26.48 32.37 16.02
CA SER A 230 -26.75 32.25 17.45
C SER A 230 -28.20 32.55 17.74
N ASP A 231 -28.85 31.69 18.52
CA ASP A 231 -30.22 31.90 19.01
C ASP A 231 -30.26 32.55 20.40
N GLY A 232 -29.09 32.93 20.93
CA GLY A 232 -28.93 33.54 22.26
C GLY A 232 -28.78 32.53 23.40
N GLN A 233 -28.95 31.24 23.12
CA GLN A 233 -28.60 30.13 24.01
C GLN A 233 -27.42 29.33 23.48
N GLN A 234 -27.34 29.15 22.17
CA GLN A 234 -26.27 28.42 21.50
C GLN A 234 -25.80 29.19 20.27
N ALA A 235 -24.49 29.40 20.17
CA ALA A 235 -23.80 29.94 19.01
C ALA A 235 -23.19 28.79 18.20
N ARG A 236 -23.41 28.76 16.90
CA ARG A 236 -22.82 27.79 15.96
C ARG A 236 -21.95 28.53 14.94
N LEU A 237 -20.76 27.99 14.68
CA LEU A 237 -19.81 28.49 13.72
C LEU A 237 -19.41 27.35 12.78
N ALA A 238 -19.47 27.57 11.47
CA ALA A 238 -19.00 26.66 10.45
C ALA A 238 -17.94 27.38 9.59
N LEU A 239 -16.70 26.91 9.68
CA LEU A 239 -15.56 27.39 8.90
C LEU A 239 -15.21 26.34 7.85
N THR A 240 -15.19 26.73 6.58
CA THR A 240 -14.74 25.89 5.46
C THR A 240 -13.50 26.53 4.85
N LEU A 241 -12.34 25.89 5.03
CA LEU A 241 -11.07 26.26 4.44
C LEU A 241 -10.88 25.54 3.09
N THR A 242 -10.29 26.25 2.14
CA THR A 242 -9.88 25.77 0.81
C THR A 242 -8.36 25.86 0.62
N LYS A 243 -7.68 26.69 1.42
CA LYS A 243 -6.21 26.83 1.44
C LYS A 243 -5.71 26.98 2.89
N PRO A 244 -4.51 26.47 3.22
CA PRO A 244 -3.63 25.66 2.35
C PRO A 244 -4.16 24.24 2.11
N ALA A 245 -5.19 23.82 2.85
CA ALA A 245 -5.86 22.54 2.69
C ALA A 245 -7.38 22.70 2.76
N ALA A 246 -8.09 21.75 2.14
CA ALA A 246 -9.53 21.63 2.33
C ALA A 246 -9.81 21.15 3.77
N ALA A 247 -10.54 21.93 4.56
CA ALA A 247 -10.91 21.54 5.91
C ALA A 247 -12.24 22.18 6.33
N THR A 248 -13.05 21.47 7.10
CA THR A 248 -14.30 21.96 7.65
C THR A 248 -14.28 21.87 9.17
N LEU A 249 -14.43 22.99 9.85
CA LEU A 249 -14.58 23.09 11.30
C LEU A 249 -16.00 23.53 11.62
N LYS A 250 -16.76 22.73 12.37
CA LYS A 250 -18.04 23.12 12.96
C LYS A 250 -17.87 23.24 14.46
N LEU A 251 -18.24 24.37 15.04
CA LEU A 251 -18.15 24.66 16.47
C LEU A 251 -19.54 25.05 16.97
N SER A 252 -19.97 24.50 18.10
CA SER A 252 -21.18 24.90 18.82
C SER A 252 -20.81 25.27 20.25
N LEU A 253 -21.12 26.49 20.66
CA LEU A 253 -20.75 27.11 21.93
C LEU A 253 -22.00 27.58 22.67
N THR A 254 -22.08 27.35 23.97
CA THR A 254 -23.10 27.93 24.83
C THR A 254 -22.49 29.13 25.56
N PRO A 255 -22.85 30.39 25.23
CA PRO A 255 -22.24 31.59 25.78
C PRO A 255 -22.77 31.93 27.20
N ARG A 256 -22.77 30.94 28.11
CA ARG A 256 -23.16 31.05 29.53
C ARG A 256 -22.29 30.12 30.38
N GLY A 257 -22.17 30.43 31.68
CA GLY A 257 -21.40 29.61 32.62
C GLY A 257 -19.91 29.54 32.26
N SER A 258 -19.36 28.32 32.16
CA SER A 258 -17.95 28.10 31.79
C SER A 258 -17.69 28.10 30.27
N TYR A 259 -18.67 28.49 29.45
CA TYR A 259 -18.58 28.48 27.98
C TYR A 259 -18.43 27.07 27.39
N PRO A 260 -19.34 26.12 27.68
CA PRO A 260 -19.21 24.78 27.15
C PRO A 260 -19.36 24.77 25.62
N TRP A 261 -18.50 24.00 24.94
CA TRP A 261 -18.41 23.94 23.50
C TRP A 261 -18.25 22.50 22.99
N THR A 262 -18.64 22.29 21.74
CA THR A 262 -18.40 21.07 20.95
C THR A 262 -17.90 21.46 19.57
N ALA A 263 -16.95 20.74 19.01
CA ALA A 263 -16.37 21.01 17.71
C ALA A 263 -16.14 19.74 16.91
N THR A 264 -16.28 19.80 15.59
CA THR A 264 -15.87 18.74 14.67
C THR A 264 -14.97 19.32 13.59
N LEU A 265 -13.79 18.72 13.40
CA LEU A 265 -12.84 19.06 12.34
C LEU A 265 -12.76 17.89 11.36
N ASP A 266 -13.02 18.15 10.09
CA ASP A 266 -12.79 17.22 8.99
C ASP A 266 -11.82 17.85 7.98
N ALA A 267 -10.65 17.27 7.85
CA ALA A 267 -9.60 17.65 6.91
C ALA A 267 -9.19 16.40 6.12
N PRO A 268 -9.66 16.24 4.87
CA PRO A 268 -9.20 15.20 3.97
C PRO A 268 -7.68 15.28 3.73
N ARG A 269 -7.10 14.19 3.20
CA ARG A 269 -5.65 14.08 2.96
C ARG A 269 -5.11 15.29 2.18
N PHE A 270 -4.11 15.97 2.76
CA PHE A 270 -3.43 17.13 2.18
C PHE A 270 -1.92 17.09 2.47
N ASP A 271 -1.14 17.90 1.75
CA ASP A 271 0.29 18.11 2.00
C ASP A 271 0.49 19.18 3.08
N PRO A 272 1.05 18.84 4.26
CA PRO A 272 1.24 19.79 5.35
C PRO A 272 2.52 20.63 5.22
N ALA A 273 3.31 20.51 4.16
CA ALA A 273 4.53 21.30 3.98
C ALA A 273 4.34 22.83 4.13
N PRO A 274 3.24 23.44 3.63
CA PRO A 274 2.98 24.87 3.87
C PRO A 274 2.77 25.21 5.35
N LEU A 275 2.35 24.25 6.19
CA LEU A 275 2.10 24.44 7.61
C LEU A 275 3.30 24.09 8.49
N LEU A 276 4.08 23.08 8.10
CA LEU A 276 5.18 22.51 8.90
C LEU A 276 6.58 22.97 8.43
N GLY A 277 6.67 23.62 7.27
CA GLY A 277 7.91 24.12 6.69
C GLY A 277 8.66 23.12 5.79
N PRO A 278 9.58 23.62 4.94
CA PRO A 278 10.39 22.80 4.04
C PRO A 278 11.41 21.98 4.86
N GLY A 279 11.21 20.66 4.92
CA GLY A 279 12.05 19.73 5.68
C GLY A 279 11.29 18.74 6.56
N SER A 280 9.97 18.87 6.68
CA SER A 280 9.12 17.88 7.36
C SER A 280 9.20 16.50 6.68
N THR A 281 9.29 15.44 7.48
CA THR A 281 9.15 14.05 7.03
C THR A 281 7.69 13.64 6.82
N ILE A 282 6.73 14.48 7.24
CA ILE A 282 5.30 14.28 7.02
C ILE A 282 4.93 14.88 5.66
N THR A 283 4.62 13.99 4.71
CA THR A 283 4.27 14.32 3.32
C THR A 283 2.76 14.30 3.06
N ALA A 284 1.99 13.67 3.95
CA ALA A 284 0.54 13.66 3.87
C ALA A 284 -0.10 13.61 5.26
N LEU A 285 -1.11 14.44 5.48
CA LEU A 285 -1.90 14.52 6.71
C LEU A 285 -3.40 14.51 6.39
N ALA A 286 -4.20 13.76 7.15
CA ALA A 286 -5.66 13.89 7.18
C ALA A 286 -6.14 13.84 8.63
N ALA A 287 -7.26 14.48 8.96
CA ALA A 287 -7.81 14.49 10.31
C ALA A 287 -9.34 14.47 10.30
N ALA A 288 -9.94 13.62 11.11
CA ALA A 288 -11.37 13.64 11.42
C ALA A 288 -11.52 13.59 12.95
N LEU A 289 -11.68 14.76 13.56
CA LEU A 289 -11.65 14.96 15.01
C LEU A 289 -12.99 15.48 15.51
N GLN A 290 -13.38 15.02 16.70
CA GLN A 290 -14.47 15.54 17.49
C GLN A 290 -13.89 16.06 18.80
N ALA A 291 -14.36 17.20 19.26
CA ALA A 291 -13.89 17.80 20.48
C ALA A 291 -15.05 18.39 21.28
N SER A 292 -14.90 18.44 22.59
CA SER A 292 -15.86 19.04 23.50
C SER A 292 -15.16 19.56 24.73
N GLY A 293 -15.61 20.67 25.30
CA GLY A 293 -14.94 21.25 26.45
C GLY A 293 -15.66 22.46 27.00
N ASP A 294 -14.93 23.25 27.75
CA ASP A 294 -15.32 24.58 28.22
C ASP A 294 -14.14 25.55 28.13
N ARG A 295 -14.23 26.73 28.75
CA ARG A 295 -13.16 27.75 28.68
C ARG A 295 -11.79 27.23 29.15
N ARG A 296 -11.75 26.24 30.05
CA ARG A 296 -10.51 25.78 30.69
C ARG A 296 -10.20 24.31 30.45
N SER A 297 -11.13 23.52 29.92
CA SER A 297 -10.93 22.09 29.70
C SER A 297 -11.39 21.68 28.31
N GLY A 298 -10.74 20.68 27.73
CA GLY A 298 -11.06 20.15 26.42
C GLY A 298 -10.84 18.65 26.37
N ASN A 299 -11.73 17.97 25.66
CA ASN A 299 -11.65 16.57 25.29
C ASN A 299 -11.60 16.47 23.76
N ILE A 300 -10.64 15.75 23.18
CA ILE A 300 -10.50 15.58 21.73
C ILE A 300 -10.37 14.09 21.41
N GLU A 301 -11.18 13.58 20.49
CA GLU A 301 -11.12 12.20 20.01
C GLU A 301 -11.28 12.15 18.49
N GLY A 302 -10.87 11.04 17.87
CA GLY A 302 -11.05 10.86 16.43
C GLY A 302 -9.89 10.13 15.78
N ARG A 303 -9.64 10.43 14.50
CA ARG A 303 -8.56 9.81 13.73
C ARG A 303 -7.71 10.84 13.01
N VAL A 304 -6.41 10.57 12.93
CA VAL A 304 -5.44 11.32 12.14
C VAL A 304 -4.68 10.32 11.27
N ASP A 305 -4.62 10.57 9.96
CA ASP A 305 -3.83 9.76 9.03
C ASP A 305 -2.52 10.50 8.72
N ILE A 306 -1.36 9.86 8.97
CA ILE A 306 -0.02 10.43 8.78
C ILE A 306 0.77 9.52 7.84
N ASN A 307 1.18 10.03 6.67
CA ASN A 307 1.93 9.27 5.65
C ASN A 307 1.30 7.91 5.26
N GLY A 308 0.00 7.71 5.50
CA GLY A 308 -0.70 6.44 5.25
C GLY A 308 -0.97 5.57 6.49
N TYR A 309 -0.46 5.94 7.67
CA TYR A 309 -0.76 5.29 8.95
C TYR A 309 -1.90 5.99 9.68
N THR A 310 -2.89 5.23 10.13
CA THR A 310 -4.02 5.76 10.88
C THR A 310 -3.74 5.71 12.37
N VAL A 311 -3.78 6.88 13.01
CA VAL A 311 -3.70 7.05 14.47
C VAL A 311 -5.07 7.41 14.99
N GLN A 312 -5.64 6.56 15.83
CA GLN A 312 -6.85 6.82 16.59
C GLN A 312 -6.51 7.54 17.89
N LEU A 313 -7.08 8.72 18.07
CA LEU A 313 -7.02 9.47 19.31
C LEU A 313 -8.21 9.03 20.15
N LYS A 314 -7.94 8.24 21.19
CA LYS A 314 -8.87 8.10 22.32
C LYS A 314 -8.89 9.42 23.09
N PRO A 315 -9.97 9.73 23.85
CA PRO A 315 -10.20 11.05 24.42
C PRO A 315 -8.95 11.68 25.05
N LEU A 316 -8.38 12.68 24.35
CA LEU A 316 -7.33 13.56 24.80
C LEU A 316 -7.96 14.60 25.71
N ARG A 317 -7.70 14.51 27.02
CA ARG A 317 -8.15 15.47 28.01
C ARG A 317 -7.03 16.42 28.36
N ALA A 318 -7.30 17.71 28.20
CA ALA A 318 -6.38 18.75 28.58
C ALA A 318 -7.10 19.87 29.34
N ARG A 319 -6.36 20.55 30.21
CA ARG A 319 -6.83 21.68 31.01
C ARG A 319 -5.84 22.82 30.93
N LEU A 320 -6.34 24.04 30.80
CA LEU A 320 -5.57 25.28 30.88
C LEU A 320 -5.64 25.85 32.30
N ASP A 321 -4.56 26.47 32.74
CA ASP A 321 -4.51 27.23 33.99
C ASP A 321 -5.23 28.59 33.88
N GLU A 322 -5.23 29.37 34.97
CA GLU A 322 -5.91 30.67 35.04
C GLU A 322 -5.34 31.70 34.05
N SER A 323 -4.02 31.67 33.81
CA SER A 323 -3.36 32.60 32.87
C SER A 323 -3.41 32.13 31.41
N LEU A 324 -3.90 30.90 31.15
CA LEU A 324 -3.92 30.24 29.84
C LEU A 324 -2.53 29.97 29.25
N ASP A 325 -1.49 30.08 30.07
CA ASP A 325 -0.11 29.88 29.67
C ASP A 325 0.30 28.42 29.77
N ASN A 326 -0.31 27.65 30.68
CA ASN A 326 0.06 26.27 30.93
C ASN A 326 -1.09 25.32 30.57
N LEU A 327 -0.82 24.45 29.60
CA LEU A 327 -1.68 23.36 29.20
C LEU A 327 -1.25 22.10 29.96
N GLN A 328 -2.06 21.69 30.93
CA GLN A 328 -1.96 20.37 31.56
C GLN A 328 -2.61 19.33 30.63
N LEU A 329 -1.81 18.42 30.09
CA LEU A 329 -2.28 17.20 29.44
C LEU A 329 -2.61 16.17 30.53
N GLU A 330 -3.89 16.00 30.83
CA GLU A 330 -4.38 15.06 31.85
C GLU A 330 -4.35 13.61 31.32
N GLN A 331 -4.67 13.43 30.04
CA GLN A 331 -4.66 12.13 29.37
C GLN A 331 -4.56 12.32 27.86
N LEU A 332 -3.66 11.61 27.20
CA LEU A 332 -3.67 11.36 25.77
C LEU A 332 -3.49 9.86 25.59
N SER A 333 -4.32 9.23 24.77
CA SER A 333 -4.17 7.81 24.45
C SER A 333 -4.30 7.60 22.94
N LEU A 334 -3.28 7.01 22.35
CA LEU A 334 -3.14 6.78 20.92
C LEU A 334 -3.13 5.28 20.64
N THR A 335 -3.92 4.85 19.66
CA THR A 335 -3.92 3.49 19.13
C THR A 335 -3.88 3.50 17.61
N SER A 336 -3.46 2.43 16.96
CA SER A 336 -3.50 2.33 15.49
C SER A 336 -4.14 1.01 15.05
N PRO A 337 -5.02 1.01 14.03
CA PRO A 337 -5.49 -0.24 13.42
C PRO A 337 -4.37 -1.07 12.79
N GLN A 338 -3.32 -0.41 12.28
CA GLN A 338 -2.20 -1.02 11.58
C GLN A 338 -1.09 -1.49 12.52
N VAL A 339 -0.96 -0.84 13.68
CA VAL A 339 0.10 -1.11 14.66
C VAL A 339 -0.54 -1.49 16.00
N PRO A 340 -0.44 -2.77 16.41
CA PRO A 340 -0.88 -3.20 17.75
C PRO A 340 -0.23 -2.35 18.83
N GLY A 341 -0.97 -2.10 19.91
CA GLY A 341 -0.47 -1.39 21.09
C GLY A 341 -1.20 -0.07 21.38
N GLN A 342 -0.80 0.55 22.48
CA GLN A 342 -1.33 1.83 22.95
C GLN A 342 -0.19 2.69 23.48
N LEU A 343 -0.19 3.97 23.12
CA LEU A 343 0.68 5.00 23.70
C LEU A 343 -0.17 5.98 24.50
N ASP A 344 0.17 6.12 25.77
CA ASP A 344 -0.43 7.05 26.71
C ASP A 344 0.56 8.19 26.99
N ALA A 345 0.08 9.44 27.07
CA ALA A 345 0.90 10.60 27.39
C ALA A 345 0.21 11.53 28.38
N THR A 346 0.98 12.08 29.31
CA THR A 346 0.55 13.09 30.29
C THR A 346 1.65 14.12 30.48
N GLY A 347 1.31 15.30 31.00
CA GLY A 347 2.34 16.30 31.26
C GLY A 347 1.85 17.74 31.20
N GLN A 348 2.78 18.67 31.08
CA GLN A 348 2.52 20.11 30.99
C GLN A 348 3.21 20.71 29.77
N VAL A 349 2.54 21.61 29.08
CA VAL A 349 3.08 22.38 27.96
C VAL A 349 2.91 23.86 28.28
N GLN A 350 4.00 24.61 28.24
CA GLN A 350 4.01 26.04 28.50
C GLN A 350 3.88 26.81 27.18
N LEU A 351 2.66 27.22 26.86
CA LEU A 351 2.24 27.78 25.57
C LEU A 351 2.83 29.17 25.29
N SER A 352 3.12 29.96 26.32
CA SER A 352 3.72 31.30 26.17
C SER A 352 5.26 31.30 26.17
N ALA A 353 5.90 30.16 26.42
CA ALA A 353 7.35 30.04 26.28
C ALA A 353 7.74 30.16 24.80
N SER A 354 8.75 30.98 24.50
CA SER A 354 9.36 31.08 23.18
C SER A 354 10.87 30.80 23.29
N PRO A 355 11.35 29.62 22.88
CA PRO A 355 10.60 28.54 22.23
C PRO A 355 9.68 27.76 23.19
N LEU A 356 8.67 27.08 22.61
CA LEU A 356 7.71 26.25 23.32
C LEU A 356 8.43 25.24 24.23
N SER A 357 7.99 25.15 25.49
CA SER A 357 8.55 24.25 26.49
C SER A 357 7.51 23.23 26.94
N ALA A 358 7.93 22.00 27.21
CA ALA A 358 7.07 20.92 27.66
C ALA A 358 7.79 19.98 28.64
N ALA A 359 7.01 19.39 29.54
CA ALA A 359 7.38 18.27 30.39
C ALA A 359 6.35 17.16 30.18
N LEU A 360 6.70 16.14 29.40
CA LEU A 360 5.82 15.05 28.99
C LEU A 360 6.32 13.72 29.51
N GLU A 361 5.40 12.92 30.04
CA GLU A 361 5.61 11.54 30.42
C GLU A 361 4.85 10.66 29.42
N LEU A 362 5.59 9.89 28.64
CA LEU A 362 5.06 8.98 27.63
C LEU A 362 5.15 7.56 28.16
N HIS A 363 4.07 6.77 28.04
CA HIS A 363 4.02 5.37 28.44
C HIS A 363 3.37 4.57 27.33
N TRP A 364 4.02 3.53 26.80
CA TRP A 364 3.42 2.69 25.78
C TRP A 364 3.44 1.22 26.16
N ARG A 365 2.46 0.47 25.67
CA ARG A 365 2.27 -0.96 25.94
C ARG A 365 1.94 -1.69 24.64
N ASP A 366 2.51 -2.87 24.50
CA ASP A 366 2.26 -3.82 23.40
C ASP A 366 2.42 -3.21 22.00
N VAL A 367 3.30 -2.20 21.85
CA VAL A 367 3.56 -1.56 20.56
C VAL A 367 4.40 -2.49 19.71
N ALA A 368 3.85 -2.98 18.60
CA ALA A 368 4.57 -3.85 17.68
C ALA A 368 5.12 -3.07 16.48
N LEU A 369 6.43 -2.86 16.42
CA LEU A 369 7.10 -2.24 15.28
C LEU A 369 7.06 -3.18 14.06
N PRO A 370 6.77 -2.64 12.87
CA PRO A 370 6.65 -3.41 11.63
C PRO A 370 7.96 -4.10 11.21
N ALA A 371 7.84 -5.26 10.57
CA ALA A 371 8.99 -6.08 10.16
C ALA A 371 9.84 -5.41 9.07
N GLU A 372 9.26 -4.48 8.33
CA GLU A 372 9.90 -3.67 7.29
C GLU A 372 11.07 -2.83 7.83
N LEU A 373 11.11 -2.56 9.15
CA LEU A 373 12.17 -1.75 9.75
C LEU A 373 13.47 -2.55 9.96
N VAL A 374 13.39 -3.80 10.41
CA VAL A 374 14.55 -4.58 10.88
C VAL A 374 14.52 -6.06 10.46
N GLY A 375 13.67 -6.42 9.50
CA GLY A 375 13.49 -7.79 9.01
C GLY A 375 12.65 -8.70 9.91
N GLN A 376 12.15 -8.21 11.04
CA GLN A 376 11.28 -8.93 11.98
C GLN A 376 10.40 -7.99 12.80
N PRO A 377 9.21 -8.41 13.26
CA PRO A 377 8.39 -7.59 14.16
C PRO A 377 9.06 -7.46 15.53
N LEU A 378 9.10 -6.24 16.08
CA LEU A 378 9.60 -5.99 17.43
C LEU A 378 8.47 -5.52 18.34
N ALA A 379 8.24 -6.21 19.44
CA ALA A 379 7.38 -5.72 20.51
C ALA A 379 8.13 -4.70 21.38
N SER A 380 7.43 -3.67 21.82
CA SER A 380 7.95 -2.66 22.71
C SER A 380 6.90 -2.19 23.72
N HIS A 381 7.37 -1.95 24.94
CA HIS A 381 6.62 -1.23 25.97
C HIS A 381 7.61 -0.42 26.79
N GLY A 382 7.20 0.69 27.38
CA GLY A 382 8.14 1.50 28.14
C GLY A 382 7.58 2.83 28.57
N GLN A 383 8.46 3.61 29.18
CA GLN A 383 8.20 4.96 29.62
C GLN A 383 9.35 5.88 29.19
N LEU A 384 9.01 7.10 28.78
CA LEU A 384 9.95 8.14 28.38
C LEU A 384 9.50 9.48 28.93
N SER A 385 10.35 10.10 29.75
CA SER A 385 10.19 11.47 30.23
C SER A 385 10.95 12.41 29.32
N VAL A 386 10.27 13.44 28.80
CA VAL A 386 10.85 14.49 27.95
C VAL A 386 10.60 15.83 28.61
N LYS A 387 11.65 16.60 28.89
CA LYS A 387 11.57 17.90 29.56
C LYS A 387 12.39 18.96 28.84
N GLY A 388 11.86 20.16 28.71
CA GLY A 388 12.57 21.32 28.15
C GLY A 388 11.88 21.90 26.91
N SER A 389 12.64 22.61 26.09
CA SER A 389 12.16 23.32 24.90
C SER A 389 12.86 22.84 23.63
N THR A 390 12.43 23.33 22.46
CA THR A 390 13.13 23.04 21.19
C THR A 390 14.55 23.61 21.14
N ALA A 391 14.92 24.54 22.03
CA ALA A 391 16.30 25.02 22.16
C ALA A 391 17.17 24.14 23.05
N GLN A 392 16.59 23.50 24.07
CA GLN A 392 17.29 22.60 24.98
C GLN A 392 16.30 21.63 25.61
N PHE A 393 16.54 20.32 25.45
CA PHE A 393 15.70 19.27 25.97
C PHE A 393 16.51 18.16 26.64
N HIS A 394 15.88 17.50 27.60
CA HIS A 394 16.36 16.29 28.26
C HIS A 394 15.34 15.18 28.01
N ALA A 395 15.81 14.00 27.63
CA ALA A 395 14.97 12.82 27.46
C ALA A 395 15.59 11.62 28.20
N ALA A 396 14.82 11.03 29.11
CA ALA A 396 15.25 9.87 29.87
C ALA A 396 14.11 8.86 30.06
N GLY A 397 14.40 7.58 29.96
CA GLY A 397 13.37 6.55 30.02
C GLY A 397 13.90 5.13 30.07
N GLU A 398 13.01 4.22 30.46
CA GLU A 398 13.23 2.79 30.44
C GLU A 398 12.15 2.14 29.56
N LEU A 399 12.57 1.32 28.62
CA LEU A 399 11.66 0.60 27.73
C LEU A 399 12.18 -0.81 27.47
N ALA A 400 11.29 -1.73 27.17
CA ALA A 400 11.62 -3.04 26.67
C ALA A 400 11.44 -3.07 25.15
N LEU A 401 12.36 -3.70 24.43
CA LEU A 401 12.34 -3.83 22.97
C LEU A 401 12.91 -5.18 22.55
N GLY A 402 12.25 -5.87 21.64
CA GLY A 402 12.74 -7.12 21.06
C GLY A 402 11.62 -7.92 20.40
N PRO A 403 11.89 -9.11 19.81
CA PRO A 403 10.86 -10.00 19.31
C PRO A 403 9.79 -10.27 20.37
N PRO A 404 8.52 -10.47 19.97
CA PRO A 404 7.48 -10.87 20.90
C PRO A 404 7.91 -12.07 21.76
N GLY A 405 7.92 -11.91 23.08
CA GLY A 405 8.36 -12.93 24.05
C GLY A 405 9.85 -12.93 24.39
N GLN A 406 10.67 -12.09 23.73
CA GLN A 406 12.12 -11.95 23.98
C GLN A 406 12.52 -10.47 24.06
N LEU A 407 11.99 -9.77 25.07
CA LEU A 407 12.24 -8.35 25.23
C LEU A 407 13.56 -8.08 25.96
N ALA A 408 14.33 -7.12 25.47
CA ALA A 408 15.52 -6.58 26.11
C ALA A 408 15.19 -5.24 26.78
N GLN A 409 15.71 -5.01 27.99
CA GLN A 409 15.52 -3.76 28.73
C GLN A 409 16.49 -2.70 28.23
N LEU A 410 15.99 -1.58 27.73
CA LEU A 410 16.73 -0.43 27.25
C LEU A 410 16.52 0.76 28.20
N ALA A 411 17.60 1.26 28.78
CA ALA A 411 17.64 2.53 29.47
C ALA A 411 18.31 3.58 28.56
N LEU A 412 17.67 4.74 28.42
CA LEU A 412 18.12 5.87 27.60
C LEU A 412 18.17 7.13 28.47
N ALA A 413 19.24 7.91 28.36
CA ALA A 413 19.33 9.27 28.88
C ALA A 413 20.15 10.14 27.93
N LEU A 414 19.57 11.24 27.47
CA LEU A 414 20.23 12.20 26.58
C LEU A 414 19.78 13.64 26.85
N ASP A 415 20.68 14.56 26.52
CA ASP A 415 20.44 16.00 26.50
C ASP A 415 20.68 16.50 25.08
N GLY A 416 19.88 17.45 24.60
CA GLY A 416 19.95 17.91 23.22
C GLY A 416 19.62 19.39 23.05
N THR A 417 20.29 20.00 22.08
CA THR A 417 20.00 21.31 21.51
C THR A 417 19.99 21.17 19.98
N PRO A 418 19.51 22.18 19.22
CA PRO A 418 19.67 22.19 17.77
C PRO A 418 21.14 22.10 17.28
N GLN A 419 22.10 22.38 18.16
CA GLN A 419 23.54 22.36 17.86
C GLN A 419 24.24 21.07 18.31
N GLN A 420 23.74 20.38 19.33
CA GLN A 420 24.46 19.23 19.92
C GLN A 420 23.50 18.26 20.63
N ILE A 421 23.77 16.97 20.53
CA ILE A 421 23.13 15.90 21.32
C ILE A 421 24.20 15.20 22.16
N ALA A 422 24.00 15.11 23.46
CA ALA A 422 24.82 14.37 24.41
C ALA A 422 24.07 13.11 24.87
N LEU A 423 24.57 11.94 24.49
CA LEU A 423 24.09 10.64 24.92
C LEU A 423 24.81 10.24 26.21
N HIS A 424 24.14 10.44 27.34
CA HIS A 424 24.69 10.11 28.66
C HIS A 424 24.61 8.63 28.97
N THR A 425 23.55 7.95 28.54
CA THR A 425 23.37 6.52 28.75
C THR A 425 22.54 5.93 27.63
N LEU A 426 23.06 4.86 27.03
CA LEU A 426 22.30 3.90 26.24
C LEU A 426 22.68 2.52 26.76
N ARG A 427 21.84 1.90 27.59
CA ARG A 427 22.11 0.57 28.17
C ARG A 427 21.01 -0.39 27.79
N LEU A 428 21.33 -1.33 26.92
CA LEU A 428 20.45 -2.41 26.49
C LEU A 428 20.86 -3.71 27.19
N VAL A 429 19.98 -4.30 27.98
CA VAL A 429 20.18 -5.53 28.75
C VAL A 429 19.29 -6.62 28.19
N GLN A 430 19.91 -7.68 27.70
CA GLN A 430 19.29 -8.89 27.19
C GLN A 430 19.42 -10.01 28.22
N PRO A 431 18.65 -11.11 28.11
CA PRO A 431 18.75 -12.22 29.06
C PRO A 431 20.15 -12.83 29.21
N LYS A 432 20.98 -12.72 28.17
CA LYS A 432 22.33 -13.32 28.09
C LYS A 432 23.44 -12.32 27.80
N GLY A 433 23.13 -11.02 27.71
CA GLY A 433 24.09 -10.05 27.20
C GLY A 433 23.70 -8.60 27.48
N GLN A 434 24.60 -7.68 27.21
CA GLN A 434 24.34 -6.25 27.34
C GLN A 434 25.16 -5.42 26.36
N LEU A 435 24.62 -4.26 25.99
CA LEU A 435 25.28 -3.23 25.22
C LEU A 435 25.17 -1.90 25.97
N GLU A 436 26.29 -1.23 26.18
CA GLU A 436 26.38 0.09 26.79
C GLU A 436 27.05 1.05 25.82
N ALA A 437 26.46 2.23 25.59
CA ALA A 437 27.06 3.28 24.77
C ALA A 437 26.87 4.67 25.37
N THR A 438 27.84 5.54 25.11
CA THR A 438 27.83 6.97 25.47
C THR A 438 28.46 7.78 24.36
N GLY A 439 28.14 9.08 24.27
CA GLY A 439 28.77 9.93 23.28
C GLY A 439 28.19 11.33 23.15
N THR A 440 28.79 12.11 22.26
CA THR A 440 28.34 13.43 21.86
C THR A 440 28.27 13.52 20.34
N LEU A 441 27.24 14.18 19.82
CA LEU A 441 27.02 14.47 18.41
C LEU A 441 26.78 15.97 18.26
N THR A 442 27.75 16.69 17.71
CA THR A 442 27.64 18.10 17.35
C THR A 442 27.06 18.21 15.95
N LEU A 443 25.97 18.96 15.79
CA LEU A 443 25.28 19.22 14.53
C LEU A 443 25.70 20.56 13.90
N GLN A 444 26.00 21.58 14.72
CA GLN A 444 26.42 22.92 14.29
C GLN A 444 27.65 23.41 15.07
N PRO A 445 28.55 24.22 14.47
CA PRO A 445 28.52 24.75 13.10
C PRO A 445 28.94 23.71 12.02
N ALA A 446 29.46 22.57 12.44
CA ALA A 446 29.79 21.44 11.57
C ALA A 446 29.53 20.13 12.31
N LEU A 447 29.28 19.06 11.56
CA LEU A 447 29.05 17.73 12.10
C LEU A 447 30.32 17.22 12.81
N ALA A 448 30.23 16.85 14.09
CA ALA A 448 31.30 16.16 14.81
C ALA A 448 30.70 15.13 15.77
N TRP A 449 31.47 14.09 16.10
CA TRP A 449 31.01 13.06 17.02
C TRP A 449 32.15 12.50 17.87
N GLN A 450 31.78 11.99 19.04
CA GLN A 450 32.61 11.15 19.87
C GLN A 450 31.70 10.10 20.51
N ALA A 451 31.93 8.82 20.24
CA ALA A 451 31.10 7.73 20.74
C ALA A 451 31.98 6.59 21.25
N GLN A 452 31.53 5.96 22.34
CA GLN A 452 32.14 4.78 22.92
C GLN A 452 31.04 3.74 23.15
N ALA A 453 31.32 2.48 22.83
CA ALA A 453 30.40 1.38 23.03
C ALA A 453 31.13 0.15 23.58
N THR A 454 30.53 -0.49 24.58
CA THR A 454 30.97 -1.75 25.16
C THR A 454 29.84 -2.76 25.10
N ALA A 455 30.10 -3.91 24.49
CA ALA A 455 29.18 -5.04 24.43
C ALA A 455 29.76 -6.22 25.24
N ARG A 456 28.91 -6.92 25.98
CA ARG A 456 29.24 -8.17 26.68
C ARG A 456 28.20 -9.22 26.35
N GLN A 457 28.61 -10.31 25.71
CA GLN A 457 27.70 -11.35 25.20
C GLN A 457 26.47 -10.81 24.47
N PHE A 458 26.58 -9.65 23.81
CA PHE A 458 25.47 -8.98 23.14
C PHE A 458 24.98 -9.80 21.94
N ASP A 459 23.68 -10.00 21.85
CA ASP A 459 23.02 -10.75 20.78
C ASP A 459 22.29 -9.78 19.83
N PRO A 460 22.89 -9.40 18.68
CA PRO A 460 22.22 -8.51 17.73
C PRO A 460 20.94 -9.12 17.13
N GLY A 461 20.78 -10.46 17.17
CA GLY A 461 19.61 -11.18 16.64
C GLY A 461 18.29 -10.77 17.27
N GLN A 462 18.32 -10.36 18.53
CA GLN A 462 17.14 -9.83 19.23
C GLN A 462 16.69 -8.45 18.71
N LEU A 463 17.44 -7.81 17.83
CA LEU A 463 17.02 -6.56 17.18
C LEU A 463 16.92 -6.73 15.67
N PHE A 464 17.86 -7.47 15.07
CA PHE A 464 17.97 -7.66 13.63
C PHE A 464 17.90 -9.14 13.26
N ALA A 465 16.89 -9.51 12.47
CA ALA A 465 16.71 -10.89 12.05
C ALA A 465 17.96 -11.45 11.34
N GLY A 466 18.38 -12.66 11.70
CA GLY A 466 19.51 -13.34 11.06
C GLY A 466 20.89 -12.84 11.48
N TRP A 467 20.98 -12.04 12.55
CA TRP A 467 22.23 -11.57 13.17
C TRP A 467 22.43 -12.14 14.58
N ASP A 468 21.85 -13.30 14.87
CA ASP A 468 21.91 -13.94 16.19
C ASP A 468 23.34 -14.23 16.63
N GLY A 469 23.69 -13.90 17.87
CA GLY A 469 25.05 -13.99 18.33
C GLY A 469 25.25 -13.79 19.84
N ALA A 470 26.51 -13.73 20.22
CA ALA A 470 26.97 -13.35 21.56
C ALA A 470 28.32 -12.67 21.37
N LEU A 471 28.31 -11.34 21.35
CA LEU A 471 29.45 -10.49 21.01
C LEU A 471 29.99 -9.77 22.24
N ASP A 472 31.30 -9.88 22.43
CA ASP A 472 32.08 -9.05 23.33
C ASP A 472 32.83 -8.02 22.48
N ALA A 473 32.52 -6.73 22.64
CA ALA A 473 33.15 -5.69 21.82
C ALA A 473 33.50 -4.44 22.65
N GLU A 474 34.61 -3.81 22.32
CA GLU A 474 35.05 -2.51 22.85
C GLU A 474 35.43 -1.62 21.67
N LEU A 475 34.60 -0.61 21.42
CA LEU A 475 34.64 0.27 20.26
C LEU A 475 34.67 1.73 20.73
N ALA A 476 35.54 2.53 20.14
CA ALA A 476 35.45 3.98 20.20
C ALA A 476 35.55 4.59 18.79
N SER A 477 34.77 5.63 18.52
CA SER A 477 34.83 6.38 17.27
C SER A 477 34.74 7.88 17.56
N SER A 478 35.58 8.66 16.90
CA SER A 478 35.52 10.12 16.98
C SER A 478 35.79 10.74 15.63
N GLY A 479 35.14 11.85 15.30
CA GLY A 479 35.47 12.60 14.10
C GLY A 479 34.83 13.96 14.03
N ALA A 480 35.31 14.77 13.10
CA ALA A 480 34.79 16.11 12.84
C ALA A 480 34.85 16.43 11.34
N GLN A 481 33.76 16.99 10.83
CA GLN A 481 33.68 17.59 9.51
C GLN A 481 34.46 18.91 9.53
N GLN A 482 35.52 18.99 8.75
CA GLN A 482 36.29 20.19 8.52
C GLN A 482 36.01 20.77 7.11
N LYS A 483 36.50 21.98 6.83
CA LYS A 483 36.36 22.61 5.51
C LYS A 483 36.96 21.76 4.38
N GLN A 484 38.00 21.00 4.66
CA GLN A 484 38.73 20.21 3.65
C GLN A 484 38.29 18.74 3.57
N GLY A 485 37.50 18.25 4.53
CA GLY A 485 37.09 16.85 4.61
C GLY A 485 36.79 16.42 6.04
N VAL A 486 36.58 15.12 6.24
CA VAL A 486 36.36 14.52 7.56
C VAL A 486 37.69 14.11 8.17
N ASP A 487 37.91 14.47 9.43
CA ASP A 487 38.94 13.87 10.28
C ASP A 487 38.26 12.86 11.19
N ALA A 488 38.59 11.57 11.10
CA ALA A 488 37.92 10.53 11.86
C ALA A 488 38.88 9.42 12.31
N THR A 489 38.66 8.93 13.52
CA THR A 489 39.34 7.76 14.09
C THR A 489 38.31 6.70 14.48
N LEU A 490 38.62 5.44 14.15
CA LEU A 490 37.93 4.24 14.61
C LEU A 490 38.93 3.39 15.41
N ASP A 491 38.65 3.15 16.68
CA ASP A 491 39.43 2.31 17.60
C ASP A 491 38.58 1.10 18.02
N LEU A 492 38.79 -0.03 17.34
CA LEU A 492 38.23 -1.34 17.69
C LEU A 492 39.25 -2.08 18.55
N ARG A 493 39.14 -1.95 19.87
CA ARG A 493 40.09 -2.56 20.81
C ARG A 493 39.91 -4.06 20.90
N ARG A 494 38.65 -4.49 20.90
CA ARG A 494 38.26 -5.88 20.97
C ARG A 494 36.95 -6.11 20.23
N LEU A 495 36.89 -7.20 19.50
CA LEU A 495 35.68 -7.86 19.03
C LEU A 495 35.95 -9.35 19.19
N ASP A 496 35.11 -10.07 19.91
CA ASP A 496 35.20 -11.51 20.13
C ASP A 496 33.79 -12.08 20.28
N GLY A 497 33.63 -13.39 20.09
CA GLY A 497 32.38 -14.11 20.35
C GLY A 497 31.86 -14.88 19.14
N THR A 498 30.54 -14.94 19.00
CA THR A 498 29.89 -15.64 17.87
C THR A 498 28.82 -14.77 17.22
N LEU A 499 28.73 -14.81 15.89
CA LEU A 499 27.70 -14.16 15.10
C LEU A 499 27.23 -15.12 14.02
N ARG A 500 25.92 -15.35 13.92
CA ARG A 500 25.28 -16.28 12.98
C ARG A 500 25.87 -17.68 13.05
N HIS A 501 26.09 -18.15 14.28
CA HIS A 501 26.75 -19.42 14.62
C HIS A 501 28.21 -19.54 14.15
N ARG A 502 28.88 -18.42 13.84
CA ARG A 502 30.29 -18.40 13.44
C ARG A 502 31.12 -17.64 14.45
N PRO A 503 32.33 -18.10 14.79
CA PRO A 503 33.23 -17.35 15.65
C PRO A 503 33.62 -16.04 14.96
N VAL A 504 33.52 -14.92 15.65
CA VAL A 504 34.02 -13.63 15.17
C VAL A 504 35.10 -13.12 16.08
N ARG A 505 36.11 -12.48 15.51
CA ARG A 505 37.15 -11.78 16.25
C ARG A 505 37.67 -10.58 15.46
N GLY A 506 38.13 -9.54 16.13
CA GLY A 506 38.64 -8.37 15.45
C GLY A 506 39.31 -7.37 16.37
N ARG A 507 40.23 -6.61 15.78
CA ARG A 507 40.90 -5.49 16.42
C ARG A 507 41.45 -4.55 15.35
N GLY A 508 41.60 -3.28 15.67
CA GLY A 508 42.20 -2.35 14.74
C GLY A 508 42.04 -0.91 15.18
N ARG A 509 42.92 -0.06 14.68
CA ARG A 509 42.80 1.39 14.79
C ARG A 509 43.03 1.98 13.42
N LEU A 510 42.03 2.68 12.91
CA LEU A 510 42.07 3.38 11.63
C LEU A 510 41.88 4.87 11.85
N HIS A 511 42.63 5.68 11.13
CA HIS A 511 42.53 7.13 11.12
C HIS A 511 42.40 7.61 9.66
N LEU A 512 41.42 8.47 9.42
CA LEU A 512 41.16 9.13 8.14
C LEU A 512 41.37 10.62 8.33
N SER A 513 42.39 11.16 7.69
CA SER A 513 42.66 12.61 7.73
C SER A 513 41.70 13.40 6.83
N PRO A 514 41.55 14.74 7.03
CA PRO A 514 40.80 15.62 6.13
C PRO A 514 41.22 15.53 4.66
N ALA A 515 42.49 15.17 4.40
CA ALA A 515 43.03 14.99 3.05
C ALA A 515 42.68 13.63 2.42
N GLN A 516 41.74 12.87 3.02
CA GLN A 516 41.34 11.53 2.59
C GLN A 516 42.53 10.55 2.53
N VAL A 517 43.45 10.67 3.49
CA VAL A 517 44.54 9.72 3.71
C VAL A 517 44.17 8.84 4.89
N LEU A 518 44.07 7.54 4.63
CA LEU A 518 43.82 6.49 5.62
C LEU A 518 45.16 5.95 6.13
N ASP A 519 45.29 5.82 7.44
CA ASP A 519 46.39 5.14 8.12
C ASP A 519 45.90 4.25 9.27
N GLY A 520 46.73 3.30 9.69
CA GLY A 520 46.43 2.36 10.77
C GLY A 520 46.31 0.90 10.31
N THR A 521 45.71 0.06 11.15
CA THR A 521 45.55 -1.39 10.90
C THR A 521 44.17 -1.87 11.28
N LEU A 522 43.65 -2.86 10.57
CA LEU A 522 42.39 -3.53 10.89
C LEU A 522 42.51 -5.03 10.59
N ASP A 523 42.37 -5.84 11.63
CA ASP A 523 42.26 -7.29 11.60
C ASP A 523 40.82 -7.68 11.90
N LEU A 524 40.15 -8.36 10.97
CA LEU A 524 38.81 -8.91 11.19
C LEU A 524 38.78 -10.38 10.77
N ALA A 525 38.10 -11.21 11.56
CA ALA A 525 37.83 -12.59 11.20
C ALA A 525 36.40 -12.99 11.58
N SER A 526 35.79 -13.79 10.72
CA SER A 526 34.46 -14.39 10.91
C SER A 526 34.49 -15.80 10.34
N GLY A 527 34.13 -16.81 11.12
CA GLY A 527 34.23 -18.21 10.71
C GLY A 527 35.66 -18.59 10.32
N GLY A 528 35.83 -19.02 9.07
CA GLY A 528 37.14 -19.33 8.49
C GLY A 528 37.74 -18.17 7.69
N SER A 529 37.04 -17.04 7.59
CA SER A 529 37.38 -15.91 6.73
C SER A 529 38.11 -14.81 7.49
N THR A 530 39.14 -14.22 6.88
CA THR A 530 39.90 -13.10 7.44
C THR A 530 40.02 -11.94 6.45
N VAL A 531 40.04 -10.73 7.01
CA VAL A 531 40.32 -9.47 6.31
C VAL A 531 41.43 -8.78 7.09
N HIS A 532 42.51 -8.44 6.40
CA HIS A 532 43.64 -7.72 6.96
C HIS A 532 43.89 -6.46 6.13
N LEU A 533 43.82 -5.30 6.77
CA LEU A 533 44.13 -4.01 6.18
C LEU A 533 45.28 -3.37 6.96
N THR A 534 46.35 -3.02 6.27
CA THR A 534 47.45 -2.22 6.82
C THR A 534 47.63 -0.98 5.97
N ALA A 535 47.50 0.20 6.57
CA ALA A 535 47.69 1.49 5.93
C ALA A 535 48.80 2.27 6.64
N ARG A 536 49.87 2.61 5.92
CA ARG A 536 51.01 3.31 6.51
C ARG A 536 50.70 4.80 6.68
N PRO A 537 51.09 5.41 7.82
CA PRO A 537 50.94 6.84 8.00
C PRO A 537 51.83 7.60 7.01
N GLY A 538 51.31 8.69 6.45
CA GLY A 538 52.05 9.47 5.47
C GLY A 538 51.24 10.60 4.85
N ALA A 539 51.86 11.27 3.88
CA ALA A 539 51.21 12.35 3.16
C ALA A 539 50.20 11.84 2.12
N SER A 540 50.18 10.55 1.77
CA SER A 540 49.28 9.92 0.81
C SER A 540 48.90 8.52 1.30
N ASN A 541 47.82 7.95 0.78
CA ASN A 541 47.46 6.57 1.08
C ASN A 541 48.59 5.62 0.64
N ASP A 542 48.91 4.66 1.49
CA ASP A 542 49.73 3.48 1.21
C ASP A 542 49.12 2.32 1.99
N ALA A 543 48.09 1.71 1.42
CA ALA A 543 47.28 0.68 2.05
C ALA A 543 47.40 -0.66 1.32
N GLU A 544 47.58 -1.73 2.08
CA GLU A 544 47.55 -3.11 1.63
C GLU A 544 46.34 -3.81 2.25
N LEU A 545 45.48 -4.36 1.39
CA LEU A 545 44.28 -5.11 1.76
C LEU A 545 44.47 -6.56 1.33
N THR A 546 44.42 -7.47 2.29
CA THR A 546 44.44 -8.92 2.07
C THR A 546 43.08 -9.51 2.46
N LEU A 547 42.48 -10.23 1.52
CA LEU A 547 41.22 -10.95 1.67
C LEU A 547 41.53 -12.45 1.64
N ALA A 548 41.15 -13.17 2.69
CA ALA A 548 41.17 -14.63 2.72
C ALA A 548 39.82 -15.12 3.23
N ILE A 549 38.82 -15.06 2.35
CA ILE A 549 37.42 -15.38 2.65
C ILE A 549 37.16 -16.85 2.33
N ALA A 550 37.15 -17.70 3.36
CA ALA A 550 36.83 -19.12 3.21
C ALA A 550 35.38 -19.36 2.75
N SER A 551 34.46 -18.48 3.15
CA SER A 551 33.07 -18.51 2.73
C SER A 551 32.47 -17.09 2.77
N LEU A 552 31.90 -16.58 1.68
CA LEU A 552 31.18 -15.29 1.67
C LEU A 552 30.05 -15.27 2.69
N ALA A 553 29.45 -16.43 2.99
CA ALA A 553 28.48 -16.62 4.07
C ALA A 553 28.98 -16.16 5.45
N ASP A 554 30.30 -16.11 5.66
CA ASP A 554 30.90 -15.66 6.91
C ASP A 554 30.60 -14.18 7.18
N TRP A 555 30.41 -13.37 6.13
CA TRP A 555 30.20 -11.93 6.21
C TRP A 555 28.83 -11.48 5.70
N LEU A 556 28.28 -12.16 4.68
CA LEU A 556 27.05 -11.79 3.99
C LEU A 556 26.02 -12.92 4.11
N PRO A 557 24.77 -12.66 4.56
CA PRO A 557 23.71 -13.65 4.50
C PRO A 557 23.38 -14.00 3.05
N ASP A 558 22.95 -15.23 2.80
CA ASP A 558 22.59 -15.76 1.47
C ASP A 558 23.69 -15.66 0.40
N ALA A 559 24.93 -15.46 0.85
CA ALA A 559 26.12 -15.51 0.02
C ALA A 559 26.90 -16.81 0.27
N GLY A 560 27.59 -17.31 -0.75
CA GLY A 560 28.40 -18.52 -0.68
C GLY A 560 29.66 -18.41 -1.53
N GLY A 561 30.58 -19.36 -1.37
CA GLY A 561 31.83 -19.39 -2.14
C GLY A 561 33.01 -18.74 -1.43
N ARG A 562 34.21 -18.96 -1.95
CA ARG A 562 35.48 -18.45 -1.39
C ARG A 562 36.01 -17.28 -2.21
N LEU A 563 36.67 -16.33 -1.55
CA LEU A 563 37.28 -15.16 -2.19
C LEU A 563 38.66 -14.91 -1.56
N GLU A 564 39.71 -14.92 -2.36
CA GLU A 564 41.09 -14.63 -1.95
C GLU A 564 41.62 -13.47 -2.78
N GLY A 565 42.34 -12.53 -2.18
CA GLY A 565 42.86 -11.40 -2.95
C GLY A 565 43.83 -10.52 -2.18
N HIS A 566 44.68 -9.84 -2.94
CA HIS A 566 45.62 -8.86 -2.41
C HIS A 566 45.53 -7.60 -3.26
N LEU A 567 45.26 -6.47 -2.62
CA LEU A 567 45.07 -5.16 -3.26
C LEU A 567 45.99 -4.14 -2.58
N ALA A 568 46.75 -3.40 -3.38
CA ALA A 568 47.56 -2.27 -2.96
C ALA A 568 46.91 -0.97 -3.47
N ILE A 569 46.58 -0.08 -2.55
CA ILE A 569 45.94 1.21 -2.81
C ILE A 569 46.91 2.32 -2.41
N ARG A 570 47.36 3.13 -3.38
CA ARG A 570 48.34 4.20 -3.13
C ARG A 570 47.93 5.54 -3.72
N GLY A 571 48.36 6.65 -3.14
CA GLY A 571 48.15 8.01 -3.68
C GLY A 571 47.13 8.84 -2.89
N LYS A 572 46.63 9.93 -3.47
CA LYS A 572 45.66 10.83 -2.81
C LYS A 572 44.37 10.86 -3.61
N ALA A 573 43.22 10.72 -2.96
CA ALA A 573 41.95 10.89 -3.65
C ALA A 573 41.84 12.29 -4.30
N PRO A 574 41.29 12.39 -5.52
CA PRO A 574 40.73 11.31 -6.33
C PRO A 574 41.79 10.49 -7.11
N ARG A 575 43.07 10.90 -7.14
CA ARG A 575 44.19 10.21 -7.80
C ARG A 575 44.76 9.04 -6.99
N LEU A 576 43.99 7.97 -6.86
CA LEU A 576 44.43 6.71 -6.25
C LEU A 576 44.86 5.71 -7.32
N SER A 577 45.99 5.04 -7.10
CA SER A 577 46.38 3.83 -7.80
C SER A 577 45.83 2.60 -7.07
N VAL A 578 45.34 1.62 -7.82
CA VAL A 578 44.85 0.34 -7.32
C VAL A 578 45.52 -0.76 -8.14
N ASN A 579 46.29 -1.62 -7.48
CA ASN A 579 46.94 -2.77 -8.11
C ASN A 579 46.65 -4.03 -7.31
N GLY A 580 46.31 -5.14 -7.96
CA GLY A 580 46.13 -6.40 -7.26
C GLY A 580 45.40 -7.46 -8.06
N ILE A 581 45.24 -8.61 -7.41
CA ILE A 581 44.59 -9.79 -7.98
C ILE A 581 43.56 -10.29 -6.97
N VAL A 582 42.39 -10.67 -7.47
CA VAL A 582 41.31 -11.29 -6.69
C VAL A 582 40.87 -12.57 -7.39
N HIS A 583 40.80 -13.66 -6.64
CA HIS A 583 40.32 -14.96 -7.06
C HIS A 583 39.07 -15.33 -6.27
N GLY A 584 38.01 -15.76 -6.97
CA GLY A 584 36.79 -16.24 -6.36
C GLY A 584 36.44 -17.64 -6.85
N GLN A 585 35.79 -18.45 -6.02
CA GLN A 585 35.28 -19.75 -6.44
C GLN A 585 33.95 -20.10 -5.79
N ARG A 586 33.05 -20.68 -6.59
CA ARG A 586 31.67 -21.04 -6.25
C ARG A 586 30.95 -19.87 -5.57
N LEU A 587 31.19 -18.66 -6.06
CA LEU A 587 30.55 -17.46 -5.55
C LEU A 587 29.06 -17.59 -5.82
N ALA A 588 28.26 -17.36 -4.79
CA ALA A 588 26.81 -17.33 -4.92
C ALA A 588 26.29 -16.16 -4.12
N TRP A 589 25.28 -15.46 -4.64
CA TRP A 589 24.53 -14.46 -3.92
C TRP A 589 23.10 -14.46 -4.42
N GLN A 590 22.15 -14.79 -3.55
CA GLN A 590 20.75 -14.98 -3.93
C GLN A 590 20.62 -16.03 -5.07
N GLN A 591 20.04 -15.64 -6.21
CA GLN A 591 19.88 -16.51 -7.39
C GLN A 591 21.12 -16.51 -8.30
N GLN A 592 22.06 -15.58 -8.10
CA GLN A 592 23.24 -15.46 -8.94
C GLN A 592 24.32 -16.43 -8.48
N LYS A 593 24.99 -17.07 -9.44
CA LYS A 593 26.07 -18.04 -9.18
C LYS A 593 27.23 -17.79 -10.13
N LEU A 594 28.44 -18.05 -9.67
CA LEU A 594 29.67 -17.96 -10.45
C LEU A 594 30.67 -19.00 -9.94
N ASP A 595 31.08 -19.93 -10.80
CA ASP A 595 31.96 -21.04 -10.41
C ASP A 595 33.39 -20.57 -10.16
N THR A 596 33.93 -19.70 -11.00
CA THR A 596 35.27 -19.13 -10.82
C THR A 596 35.31 -17.67 -11.24
N LEU A 597 36.10 -16.89 -10.52
CA LEU A 597 36.40 -15.49 -10.81
C LEU A 597 37.92 -15.29 -10.72
N GLN A 598 38.51 -14.63 -11.70
CA GLN A 598 39.83 -14.05 -11.61
C GLN A 598 39.75 -12.60 -12.09
N LEU A 599 40.15 -11.68 -11.23
CA LEU A 599 40.17 -10.26 -11.51
C LEU A 599 41.59 -9.74 -11.29
N ILE A 600 42.20 -9.18 -12.33
CA ILE A 600 43.48 -8.48 -12.26
C ILE A 600 43.20 -7.00 -12.48
N VAL A 601 43.57 -6.18 -11.50
CA VAL A 601 43.44 -4.72 -11.55
C VAL A 601 44.83 -4.11 -11.53
N GLY A 602 45.11 -3.22 -12.47
CA GLY A 602 46.30 -2.38 -12.47
C GLY A 602 45.94 -1.00 -12.98
N ILE A 603 45.35 -0.17 -12.11
CA ILE A 603 44.88 1.17 -12.41
C ILE A 603 45.79 2.19 -11.71
N PRO A 604 46.65 2.95 -12.41
CA PRO A 604 47.56 3.91 -11.79
C PRO A 604 46.87 5.15 -11.20
N ASP A 605 45.72 5.54 -11.74
CA ASP A 605 44.95 6.69 -11.30
C ASP A 605 43.46 6.47 -11.59
N ILE A 606 42.65 6.27 -10.56
CA ILE A 606 41.19 6.06 -10.70
C ILE A 606 40.45 7.33 -11.18
N SER A 607 41.03 8.53 -11.06
CA SER A 607 40.44 9.79 -11.54
C SER A 607 40.69 10.05 -13.03
N ALA A 608 41.76 9.46 -13.56
CA ALA A 608 42.07 9.42 -14.98
C ALA A 608 42.36 7.96 -15.37
N PRO A 609 41.31 7.11 -15.43
CA PRO A 609 41.46 5.66 -15.56
C PRO A 609 42.43 5.32 -16.68
N SER A 610 43.51 4.68 -16.28
CA SER A 610 44.52 4.13 -17.17
C SER A 610 44.97 2.77 -16.65
N GLY A 611 45.73 2.03 -17.43
CA GLY A 611 46.23 0.71 -17.07
C GLY A 611 45.34 -0.41 -17.59
N LYS A 612 45.08 -1.42 -16.76
CA LYS A 612 44.46 -2.69 -17.16
C LYS A 612 43.44 -3.18 -16.13
N LEU A 613 42.30 -3.65 -16.62
CA LEU A 613 41.28 -4.41 -15.90
C LEU A 613 41.01 -5.69 -16.70
N ASP A 614 41.25 -6.84 -16.10
CA ASP A 614 41.16 -8.14 -16.77
C ASP A 614 40.38 -9.09 -15.88
N LEU A 615 39.20 -9.47 -16.36
CA LEU A 615 38.19 -10.25 -15.65
C LEU A 615 37.93 -11.53 -16.44
N ASP A 616 38.31 -12.68 -15.87
CA ASP A 616 37.93 -14.03 -16.34
C ASP A 616 36.94 -14.64 -15.35
N ALA A 617 35.76 -15.00 -15.83
CA ALA A 617 34.68 -15.56 -15.05
C ALA A 617 34.12 -16.81 -15.74
N ARG A 618 33.72 -17.83 -14.98
CA ARG A 618 33.14 -19.08 -15.51
C ARG A 618 31.93 -19.52 -14.73
N GLY A 619 30.97 -20.14 -15.42
CA GLY A 619 29.74 -20.66 -14.82
C GLY A 619 28.87 -19.57 -14.19
N LEU A 620 28.77 -18.42 -14.86
CA LEU A 620 27.94 -17.31 -14.42
C LEU A 620 26.46 -17.62 -14.70
N LEU A 621 25.62 -17.57 -13.68
CA LEU A 621 24.17 -17.54 -13.78
C LEU A 621 23.70 -16.18 -13.27
N ALA A 622 23.13 -15.36 -14.15
CA ALA A 622 22.59 -14.04 -13.82
C ALA A 622 21.13 -14.11 -13.32
N SER A 623 20.63 -13.04 -12.70
CA SER A 623 19.26 -12.95 -12.16
C SER A 623 18.17 -13.14 -13.20
N ASP A 624 18.44 -12.78 -14.45
CA ASP A 624 17.45 -12.75 -15.53
C ASP A 624 17.45 -14.06 -16.33
N GLY A 625 18.05 -15.12 -15.77
CA GLY A 625 18.13 -16.45 -16.38
C GLY A 625 19.28 -16.65 -17.38
N LEU A 626 20.03 -15.59 -17.73
CA LEU A 626 21.20 -15.70 -18.61
C LEU A 626 22.32 -16.53 -17.94
N ALA A 627 22.74 -17.58 -18.62
CA ALA A 627 23.82 -18.45 -18.17
C ALA A 627 25.02 -18.37 -19.13
N PHE A 628 26.19 -17.98 -18.62
CA PHE A 628 27.45 -17.92 -19.34
C PHE A 628 28.44 -18.95 -18.80
N ASP A 629 28.90 -19.85 -19.67
CA ASP A 629 29.93 -20.84 -19.34
C ASP A 629 31.29 -20.15 -19.16
N ARG A 630 31.57 -19.12 -19.97
CA ARG A 630 32.78 -18.30 -19.90
C ARG A 630 32.44 -16.84 -20.18
N LEU A 631 33.05 -15.94 -19.42
CA LEU A 631 33.03 -14.50 -19.66
C LEU A 631 34.44 -13.96 -19.43
N HIS A 632 34.98 -13.30 -20.44
CA HIS A 632 36.27 -12.62 -20.39
C HIS A 632 36.09 -11.16 -20.81
N LEU A 633 36.36 -10.24 -19.88
CA LEU A 633 36.31 -8.80 -20.09
C LEU A 633 37.72 -8.24 -19.87
N LEU A 634 38.28 -7.65 -20.92
CA LEU A 634 39.55 -6.92 -20.86
C LEU A 634 39.30 -5.46 -21.21
N ALA A 635 39.68 -4.56 -20.30
CA ALA A 635 39.70 -3.13 -20.54
C ALA A 635 41.11 -2.60 -20.26
N GLU A 636 41.71 -1.93 -21.23
CA GLU A 636 43.11 -1.46 -21.15
C GLU A 636 43.32 -0.10 -21.81
N GLY A 637 44.43 0.57 -21.47
CA GLY A 637 44.85 1.82 -22.08
C GLY A 637 44.73 3.01 -21.13
N SER A 638 44.49 4.20 -21.66
CA SER A 638 44.30 5.44 -20.91
C SER A 638 43.00 6.12 -21.32
N GLN A 639 42.57 7.13 -20.58
CA GLN A 639 41.45 7.98 -20.98
C GLN A 639 41.60 8.50 -22.43
N ALA A 640 42.81 8.87 -22.86
CA ALA A 640 43.07 9.38 -24.21
C ALA A 640 42.99 8.30 -25.31
N THR A 641 43.27 7.04 -24.97
CA THR A 641 43.26 5.87 -25.88
C THR A 641 43.01 4.60 -25.06
N HIS A 642 41.81 4.03 -25.14
CA HIS A 642 41.43 2.82 -24.40
C HIS A 642 40.79 1.80 -25.33
N ARG A 643 40.88 0.54 -24.93
CA ARG A 643 40.24 -0.60 -25.59
C ARG A 643 39.44 -1.38 -24.58
N LEU A 644 38.27 -1.85 -24.99
CA LEU A 644 37.42 -2.76 -24.25
C LEU A 644 37.04 -3.93 -25.15
N THR A 645 37.34 -5.15 -24.70
CA THR A 645 36.91 -6.39 -25.35
C THR A 645 36.13 -7.24 -24.38
N LEU A 646 34.99 -7.75 -24.82
CA LEU A 646 34.12 -8.65 -24.07
C LEU A 646 33.88 -9.91 -24.90
N GLN A 647 34.22 -11.06 -24.36
CA GLN A 647 33.91 -12.36 -24.92
C GLN A 647 33.07 -13.11 -23.90
N ALA A 648 31.84 -13.48 -24.25
CA ALA A 648 30.97 -14.25 -23.38
C ALA A 648 30.35 -15.41 -24.16
N ASP A 649 30.60 -16.63 -23.70
CA ASP A 649 30.00 -17.86 -24.22
C ASP A 649 28.88 -18.28 -23.27
N GLY A 650 27.65 -18.34 -23.77
CA GLY A 650 26.48 -18.63 -22.93
C GLY A 650 25.40 -19.43 -23.64
N ARG A 651 24.51 -20.03 -22.84
CA ARG A 651 23.48 -20.96 -23.31
C ARG A 651 22.37 -20.24 -24.08
N GLN A 652 21.90 -19.11 -23.56
CA GLN A 652 20.87 -18.28 -24.19
C GLN A 652 21.46 -17.23 -25.15
N LEU A 653 22.69 -16.78 -24.90
CA LEU A 653 23.37 -15.76 -25.68
C LEU A 653 24.88 -15.96 -25.60
N SER A 654 25.54 -15.97 -26.74
CA SER A 654 26.99 -15.76 -26.83
C SER A 654 27.29 -14.43 -27.53
N THR A 655 28.33 -13.72 -27.10
CA THR A 655 28.70 -12.40 -27.64
C THR A 655 30.22 -12.18 -27.70
N ASP A 656 30.69 -11.51 -28.76
CA ASP A 656 32.07 -11.00 -28.89
C ASP A 656 32.02 -9.53 -29.31
N LEU A 657 32.51 -8.64 -28.45
CA LEU A 657 32.48 -7.20 -28.62
C LEU A 657 33.89 -6.62 -28.52
N ALA A 658 34.25 -5.72 -29.43
CA ALA A 658 35.49 -4.93 -29.36
C ALA A 658 35.20 -3.45 -29.62
N LEU A 659 35.60 -2.61 -28.66
CA LEU A 659 35.41 -1.16 -28.66
C LEU A 659 36.74 -0.47 -28.39
N ASP A 660 37.20 0.37 -29.32
CA ASP A 660 38.33 1.28 -29.11
C ASP A 660 37.79 2.70 -28.89
N GLY A 661 38.35 3.45 -27.95
CA GLY A 661 37.81 4.74 -27.54
C GLY A 661 38.88 5.75 -27.10
N SER A 662 38.47 7.01 -27.03
CA SER A 662 39.28 8.14 -26.60
C SER A 662 38.39 9.17 -25.94
N LEU A 663 38.82 9.73 -24.81
CA LEU A 663 38.13 10.79 -24.09
C LEU A 663 39.08 11.97 -23.93
N LYS A 664 38.75 13.09 -24.59
CA LYS A 664 39.53 14.34 -24.59
C LYS A 664 38.61 15.50 -24.24
N ASN A 665 38.94 16.27 -23.20
CA ASN A 665 38.17 17.45 -22.76
C ASN A 665 36.68 17.17 -22.54
N GLY A 666 36.33 16.05 -21.86
CA GLY A 666 34.94 15.65 -21.63
C GLY A 666 34.20 15.08 -22.86
N ALA A 667 34.86 15.01 -24.01
CA ALA A 667 34.32 14.43 -25.23
C ALA A 667 34.86 13.02 -25.46
N TRP A 668 33.99 12.03 -25.37
CA TRP A 668 34.30 10.66 -25.74
C TRP A 668 34.04 10.44 -27.24
N SER A 669 34.96 9.76 -27.90
CA SER A 669 34.83 9.28 -29.28
C SER A 669 35.46 7.89 -29.38
N GLY A 670 34.75 6.95 -29.99
CA GLY A 670 35.21 5.58 -30.14
C GLY A 670 34.70 4.91 -31.41
N THR A 671 35.17 3.70 -31.65
CA THR A 671 34.79 2.83 -32.76
C THR A 671 34.44 1.45 -32.22
N LEU A 672 33.20 1.02 -32.44
CA LEU A 672 32.80 -0.37 -32.24
C LEU A 672 33.31 -1.16 -33.44
N GLY A 673 34.44 -1.84 -33.26
CA GLY A 673 35.10 -2.60 -34.32
C GLY A 673 34.53 -4.00 -34.51
N ARG A 674 33.90 -4.57 -33.48
CA ARG A 674 33.28 -5.90 -33.51
C ARG A 674 32.06 -5.95 -32.60
N LEU A 675 31.01 -6.60 -33.08
CA LEU A 675 29.85 -7.00 -32.30
C LEU A 675 29.25 -8.25 -32.96
N ASP A 676 29.54 -9.41 -32.38
CA ASP A 676 28.93 -10.68 -32.75
C ASP A 676 27.91 -11.05 -31.66
N LEU A 677 26.68 -11.38 -32.05
CA LEU A 677 25.60 -11.81 -31.15
C LEU A 677 25.06 -13.15 -31.65
N ALA A 678 25.08 -14.18 -30.81
CA ALA A 678 24.52 -15.49 -31.11
C ALA A 678 23.48 -15.87 -30.04
N PRO A 679 22.23 -15.42 -30.20
CA PRO A 679 21.12 -15.87 -29.35
C PRO A 679 20.80 -17.34 -29.61
N GLN A 680 20.28 -18.03 -28.60
CA GLN A 680 19.87 -19.43 -28.70
C GLN A 680 18.78 -19.63 -29.76
N GLY A 681 18.93 -20.67 -30.58
CA GLY A 681 17.95 -21.03 -31.62
C GLY A 681 17.91 -20.09 -32.83
N LEU A 682 18.82 -19.12 -32.90
CA LEU A 682 18.86 -18.09 -33.94
C LEU A 682 20.25 -18.03 -34.59
N PRO A 683 20.35 -17.59 -35.87
CA PRO A 683 21.65 -17.47 -36.52
C PRO A 683 22.50 -16.38 -35.86
N ARG A 684 23.82 -16.53 -35.94
CA ARG A 684 24.76 -15.54 -35.40
C ARG A 684 24.71 -14.25 -36.22
N TRP A 685 24.43 -13.14 -35.54
CA TRP A 685 24.48 -11.79 -36.08
C TRP A 685 25.87 -11.21 -35.89
N ARG A 686 26.41 -10.58 -36.93
CA ARG A 686 27.73 -9.92 -36.91
C ARG A 686 27.64 -8.50 -37.39
N LEU A 687 28.46 -7.64 -36.80
CA LEU A 687 28.66 -6.28 -37.27
C LEU A 687 29.27 -6.27 -38.68
N GLN A 688 28.59 -5.64 -39.63
CA GLN A 688 29.02 -5.61 -41.03
C GLN A 688 30.25 -4.71 -41.23
N GLN A 689 30.35 -3.61 -40.47
CA GLN A 689 31.45 -2.64 -40.55
C GLN A 689 31.64 -1.90 -39.22
N PRO A 690 32.86 -1.40 -38.92
CA PRO A 690 33.11 -0.63 -37.70
C PRO A 690 32.22 0.62 -37.61
N VAL A 691 31.72 0.91 -36.40
CA VAL A 691 30.76 2.01 -36.16
C VAL A 691 31.39 3.07 -35.28
N ALA A 692 31.42 4.31 -35.77
CA ALA A 692 31.83 5.45 -34.96
C ALA A 692 30.77 5.79 -33.90
N LEU A 693 31.23 5.99 -32.66
CA LEU A 693 30.42 6.38 -31.52
C LEU A 693 30.99 7.67 -30.91
N SER A 694 30.14 8.57 -30.42
CA SER A 694 30.61 9.80 -29.76
C SER A 694 29.67 10.24 -28.66
N TYR A 695 30.21 10.87 -27.61
CA TYR A 695 29.45 11.49 -26.53
C TYR A 695 30.14 12.75 -26.00
N ARG A 696 29.41 13.85 -25.81
CA ARG A 696 29.91 15.10 -25.21
C ARG A 696 28.75 15.88 -24.59
N ASP A 697 28.76 16.10 -23.28
CA ASP A 697 27.81 16.96 -22.56
C ASP A 697 26.34 16.73 -22.95
N GLY A 698 25.88 15.48 -23.03
CA GLY A 698 24.51 15.13 -23.41
C GLY A 698 24.24 15.03 -24.91
N ALA A 699 25.16 15.50 -25.77
CA ALA A 699 25.14 15.18 -27.20
C ALA A 699 25.78 13.79 -27.42
N ALA A 700 25.10 12.92 -28.15
CA ALA A 700 25.55 11.55 -28.43
C ALA A 700 25.39 11.24 -29.92
N SER A 701 26.22 10.38 -30.49
CA SER A 701 25.97 9.83 -31.82
C SER A 701 26.45 8.40 -31.96
N ILE A 702 25.66 7.63 -32.70
CA ILE A 702 25.93 6.26 -33.13
C ILE A 702 25.85 6.31 -34.65
N GLY A 703 26.98 6.01 -35.31
CA GLY A 703 27.04 5.82 -36.76
C GLY A 703 26.12 4.68 -37.21
N GLU A 704 26.05 4.41 -38.50
CA GLU A 704 25.19 3.33 -39.00
C GLU A 704 25.71 1.95 -38.56
N LEU A 705 25.07 1.39 -37.53
CA LEU A 705 25.31 0.06 -36.99
C LEU A 705 24.45 -0.93 -37.75
N CYS A 706 25.08 -1.74 -38.60
CA CYS A 706 24.41 -2.81 -39.35
C CYS A 706 24.86 -4.18 -38.83
N LEU A 707 23.93 -4.94 -38.25
CA LEU A 707 24.10 -6.34 -37.90
C LEU A 707 23.52 -7.22 -39.01
N THR A 708 24.22 -8.30 -39.37
CA THR A 708 23.76 -9.26 -40.37
C THR A 708 23.97 -10.71 -39.92
N ALA A 709 23.04 -11.59 -40.30
CA ALA A 709 23.15 -13.04 -40.13
C ALA A 709 23.15 -13.78 -41.49
N GLY A 710 23.68 -13.15 -42.54
CA GLY A 710 23.53 -13.56 -43.94
C GLY A 710 22.58 -12.62 -44.67
N ASP A 711 21.42 -13.11 -45.09
CA ASP A 711 20.39 -12.28 -45.73
C ASP A 711 19.74 -11.27 -44.76
N PRO A 712 19.39 -11.66 -43.50
CA PRO A 712 18.83 -10.73 -42.53
C PRO A 712 19.79 -9.58 -42.22
N LEU A 713 19.26 -8.36 -42.20
CA LEU A 713 20.00 -7.13 -41.92
C LEU A 713 19.20 -6.22 -40.98
N LEU A 714 19.84 -5.76 -39.92
CA LEU A 714 19.33 -4.80 -38.96
C LEU A 714 20.31 -3.63 -38.91
N CYS A 715 19.94 -2.50 -39.51
CA CYS A 715 20.71 -1.26 -39.46
C CYS A 715 20.01 -0.22 -38.57
N ALA A 716 20.78 0.45 -37.71
CA ALA A 716 20.30 1.57 -36.90
C ALA A 716 21.37 2.67 -36.78
N SER A 717 20.94 3.93 -36.75
CA SER A 717 21.80 5.09 -36.47
C SER A 717 21.03 6.07 -35.60
N ALA A 718 21.75 6.82 -34.76
CA ALA A 718 21.13 7.81 -33.89
C ALA A 718 22.06 8.98 -33.61
N ARG A 719 21.53 10.19 -33.54
CA ARG A 719 22.24 11.40 -33.11
C ARG A 719 21.35 12.18 -32.16
N GLN A 720 21.85 12.47 -30.97
CA GLN A 720 21.23 13.35 -30.01
C GLN A 720 22.09 14.60 -29.83
N ASP A 721 21.48 15.79 -29.80
CA ASP A 721 22.17 17.02 -29.42
C ASP A 721 22.11 17.27 -27.90
N LYS A 722 22.79 18.34 -27.45
CA LYS A 722 22.85 18.71 -26.02
C LYS A 722 21.49 19.14 -25.45
N ALA A 723 20.58 19.65 -26.28
CA ALA A 723 19.24 20.02 -25.85
C ALA A 723 18.35 18.77 -25.66
N GLY A 724 18.76 17.61 -26.17
CA GLY A 724 18.00 16.37 -26.13
C GLY A 724 17.18 16.10 -27.39
N ASN A 725 17.39 16.86 -28.47
CA ASN A 725 16.80 16.53 -29.77
C ASN A 725 17.48 15.27 -30.33
N LEU A 726 16.70 14.27 -30.74
CA LEU A 726 17.18 12.98 -31.25
C LEU A 726 16.75 12.81 -32.71
N ASP A 727 17.68 12.51 -33.60
CA ASP A 727 17.47 12.01 -34.95
C ASP A 727 17.91 10.53 -34.99
N ALA A 728 16.99 9.62 -35.26
CA ALA A 728 17.27 8.19 -35.38
C ALA A 728 16.78 7.64 -36.72
N ASN A 729 17.52 6.73 -37.32
CA ASN A 729 17.09 6.02 -38.53
C ASN A 729 17.28 4.52 -38.32
N TYR A 730 16.39 3.71 -38.90
CA TYR A 730 16.53 2.27 -38.93
C TYR A 730 16.20 1.71 -40.32
N ARG A 731 16.77 0.54 -40.61
CA ARG A 731 16.49 -0.25 -41.83
C ARG A 731 16.53 -1.73 -41.48
N LEU A 732 15.48 -2.44 -41.81
CA LEU A 732 15.25 -3.86 -41.59
C LEU A 732 15.13 -4.53 -42.95
N ARG A 733 15.87 -5.61 -43.18
CA ARG A 733 15.72 -6.45 -44.38
C ARG A 733 15.68 -7.90 -43.96
N ALA A 734 14.70 -8.65 -44.45
CA ALA A 734 14.56 -10.08 -44.24
C ALA A 734 14.73 -10.52 -42.77
N LEU A 735 14.25 -9.73 -41.80
CA LEU A 735 14.39 -10.02 -40.37
C LEU A 735 13.40 -11.12 -39.94
N PRO A 736 13.86 -12.28 -39.44
CA PRO A 736 12.95 -13.35 -39.02
C PRO A 736 11.95 -12.92 -37.94
N LEU A 737 10.66 -13.19 -38.14
CA LEU A 737 9.59 -12.88 -37.17
C LEU A 737 9.82 -13.55 -35.80
N ALA A 738 10.45 -14.72 -35.78
CA ALA A 738 10.86 -15.43 -34.57
C ALA A 738 11.73 -14.60 -33.62
N LEU A 739 12.52 -13.64 -34.14
CA LEU A 739 13.34 -12.74 -33.30
C LEU A 739 12.48 -11.83 -32.43
N ILE A 740 11.36 -11.33 -32.96
CA ILE A 740 10.44 -10.46 -32.22
C ILE A 740 9.70 -11.26 -31.16
N LEU A 741 9.26 -12.48 -31.49
CA LEU A 741 8.57 -13.36 -30.55
C LEU A 741 9.46 -13.70 -29.33
N ASN A 742 10.74 -14.00 -29.57
CA ASN A 742 11.71 -14.26 -28.51
C ASN A 742 12.02 -13.00 -27.68
N ALA A 743 12.19 -11.85 -28.34
CA ALA A 743 12.44 -10.57 -27.65
C ALA A 743 11.26 -10.11 -26.77
N ALA A 744 10.03 -10.54 -27.10
CA ALA A 744 8.83 -10.25 -26.32
C ALA A 744 8.61 -11.19 -25.11
N GLY A 745 9.58 -12.06 -24.80
CA GLY A 745 9.49 -13.00 -23.66
C GLY A 745 8.56 -14.19 -23.90
N MET A 746 8.14 -14.43 -25.14
CA MET A 746 7.27 -15.54 -25.52
C MET A 746 8.05 -16.80 -25.94
N ALA A 747 9.36 -16.86 -25.66
CA ALA A 747 10.22 -17.97 -26.05
C ALA A 747 9.87 -19.31 -25.36
N ASP A 748 9.25 -19.25 -24.17
CA ASP A 748 8.84 -20.43 -23.40
C ASP A 748 7.48 -20.99 -23.84
N LEU A 749 6.72 -20.26 -24.66
CA LEU A 749 5.48 -20.76 -25.23
C LEU A 749 5.81 -21.79 -26.32
N PRO A 750 5.02 -22.87 -26.47
CA PRO A 750 5.22 -23.85 -27.53
C PRO A 750 4.76 -23.30 -28.89
N LEU A 751 5.07 -22.04 -29.20
CA LEU A 751 4.68 -21.31 -30.40
C LEU A 751 5.90 -21.11 -31.31
N ARG A 752 5.65 -21.14 -32.61
CA ARG A 752 6.63 -20.88 -33.65
C ARG A 752 6.06 -19.81 -34.58
N ALA A 753 6.87 -18.79 -34.85
CA ALA A 753 6.53 -17.72 -35.79
C ALA A 753 7.50 -17.74 -36.97
N ASP A 754 6.97 -18.07 -38.15
CA ASP A 754 7.71 -18.06 -39.41
C ASP A 754 7.29 -16.84 -40.25
N GLY A 755 8.23 -16.25 -40.98
CA GLY A 755 8.03 -15.04 -41.77
C GLY A 755 9.21 -14.09 -41.67
N SER A 756 9.27 -13.14 -42.59
CA SER A 756 10.33 -12.12 -42.65
C SER A 756 9.74 -10.72 -42.59
N ILE A 757 10.45 -9.84 -41.89
CA ILE A 757 10.08 -8.44 -41.69
C ILE A 757 11.07 -7.56 -42.43
N GLU A 758 10.52 -6.61 -43.15
CA GLU A 758 11.25 -5.49 -43.75
C GLU A 758 10.74 -4.19 -43.14
N GLY A 759 11.52 -3.13 -43.27
CA GLY A 759 11.10 -1.86 -42.71
C GLY A 759 12.17 -0.80 -42.76
N ASP A 760 11.74 0.43 -42.69
CA ASP A 760 12.61 1.58 -42.70
C ASP A 760 11.90 2.74 -42.00
N GLY A 761 12.69 3.65 -41.42
CA GLY A 761 12.12 4.83 -40.82
C GLY A 761 13.16 5.84 -40.39
N GLN A 762 12.71 7.08 -40.32
CA GLN A 762 13.40 8.21 -39.73
C GLN A 762 12.55 8.78 -38.62
N LEU A 763 13.07 8.80 -37.41
CA LEU A 763 12.39 9.28 -36.21
C LEU A 763 13.15 10.48 -35.67
N ARG A 764 12.43 11.58 -35.44
CA ARG A 764 12.94 12.78 -34.80
C ARG A 764 12.17 13.05 -33.53
N ARG A 765 12.86 13.29 -32.42
CA ARG A 765 12.26 13.70 -31.14
C ARG A 765 12.85 15.04 -30.72
N SER A 766 12.01 16.05 -30.47
CA SER A 766 12.49 17.31 -29.91
C SER A 766 12.86 17.18 -28.43
N ALA A 767 13.58 18.18 -27.89
CA ALA A 767 13.85 18.33 -26.47
C ALA A 767 12.56 18.34 -25.61
N SER A 768 11.46 18.88 -26.15
CA SER A 768 10.14 18.87 -25.51
C SER A 768 9.37 17.56 -25.66
N GLY A 769 9.95 16.55 -26.33
CA GLY A 769 9.35 15.23 -26.53
C GLY A 769 8.45 15.10 -27.77
N ALA A 770 8.34 16.13 -28.62
CA ALA A 770 7.54 16.05 -29.84
C ALA A 770 8.18 15.12 -30.88
N LEU A 771 7.43 14.16 -31.39
CA LEU A 771 7.88 13.20 -32.40
C LEU A 771 7.57 13.71 -33.82
N SER A 772 8.46 13.44 -34.77
CA SER A 772 8.25 13.67 -36.21
C SER A 772 9.06 12.69 -37.06
N GLY A 773 8.72 12.55 -38.35
CA GLY A 773 9.35 11.61 -39.27
C GLY A 773 8.41 10.54 -39.80
N HIS A 774 8.92 9.35 -40.13
CA HIS A 774 8.13 8.24 -40.65
C HIS A 774 8.71 6.90 -40.18
N ALA A 775 7.86 5.88 -40.11
CA ALA A 775 8.24 4.51 -39.83
C ALA A 775 7.37 3.56 -40.66
N ALA A 776 7.99 2.56 -41.27
CA ALA A 776 7.30 1.52 -42.03
C ALA A 776 7.86 0.15 -41.63
N ILE A 777 6.96 -0.78 -41.34
CA ILE A 777 7.26 -2.19 -41.13
C ILE A 777 6.36 -2.98 -42.07
N ARG A 778 6.95 -3.90 -42.84
CA ARG A 778 6.26 -4.72 -43.82
C ARG A 778 6.63 -6.18 -43.61
N SER A 779 5.70 -7.08 -43.90
CA SER A 779 5.96 -8.51 -43.98
C SER A 779 5.07 -9.11 -45.05
N ASP A 780 5.70 -9.68 -46.08
CA ASP A 780 4.98 -10.22 -47.24
C ASP A 780 4.08 -11.41 -46.84
N THR A 781 4.59 -12.29 -45.98
CA THR A 781 3.88 -13.43 -45.43
C THR A 781 4.40 -13.80 -44.05
N GLY A 782 3.53 -14.26 -43.17
CA GLY A 782 3.94 -14.87 -41.91
C GLY A 782 2.89 -15.82 -41.34
N THR A 783 3.34 -16.74 -40.50
CA THR A 783 2.51 -17.76 -39.87
C THR A 783 2.89 -17.94 -38.41
N ILE A 784 1.88 -18.06 -37.53
CA ILE A 784 2.03 -18.44 -36.13
C ILE A 784 1.45 -19.85 -35.98
N THR A 785 2.25 -20.80 -35.49
CA THR A 785 1.89 -22.21 -35.30
C THR A 785 2.25 -22.67 -33.90
N TYR A 786 1.69 -23.80 -33.46
CA TYR A 786 2.30 -24.54 -32.35
C TYR A 786 3.52 -25.32 -32.85
N THR A 787 4.53 -25.42 -32.00
CA THR A 787 5.77 -26.16 -32.25
C THR A 787 5.54 -27.65 -32.54
N ASP A 788 4.52 -28.26 -31.93
CA ASP A 788 4.14 -29.67 -32.12
C ASP A 788 3.19 -29.92 -33.30
N ARG A 789 2.55 -28.86 -33.82
CA ARG A 789 1.52 -28.89 -34.87
C ARG A 789 1.78 -27.82 -35.93
N ALA A 790 2.97 -27.88 -36.53
CA ALA A 790 3.40 -26.91 -37.55
C ALA A 790 2.55 -26.94 -38.85
N ASP A 791 1.80 -28.03 -39.08
CA ASP A 791 0.90 -28.19 -40.22
C ASP A 791 -0.43 -27.41 -40.09
N ARG A 792 -0.71 -26.83 -38.92
CA ARG A 792 -1.95 -26.11 -38.62
C ARG A 792 -1.65 -24.71 -38.07
N PRO A 793 -1.52 -23.69 -38.94
CA PRO A 793 -1.30 -22.32 -38.47
C PRO A 793 -2.51 -21.83 -37.69
N LEU A 794 -2.24 -21.24 -36.53
CA LEU A 794 -3.21 -20.51 -35.72
C LEU A 794 -3.59 -19.20 -36.41
N LEU A 795 -2.61 -18.56 -37.05
CA LEU A 795 -2.78 -17.35 -37.83
C LEU A 795 -1.78 -17.36 -38.97
N ALA A 796 -2.25 -17.24 -40.21
CA ALA A 796 -1.43 -16.81 -41.33
C ALA A 796 -1.88 -15.43 -41.82
N TYR A 797 -0.91 -14.64 -42.29
CA TYR A 797 -1.16 -13.35 -42.91
C TYR A 797 -0.33 -13.18 -44.19
N ARG A 798 -0.78 -12.27 -45.05
CA ARG A 798 -0.05 -11.74 -46.21
C ARG A 798 -0.12 -10.22 -46.22
N HIS A 799 0.87 -9.60 -46.85
CA HIS A 799 0.92 -8.15 -47.06
C HIS A 799 0.70 -7.33 -45.78
N LEU A 800 1.26 -7.78 -44.66
CA LEU A 800 1.24 -7.01 -43.41
C LEU A 800 2.05 -5.74 -43.62
N ALA A 801 1.42 -4.58 -43.45
CA ALA A 801 2.05 -3.28 -43.55
C ALA A 801 1.58 -2.40 -42.38
N LEU A 802 2.53 -1.98 -41.56
CA LEU A 802 2.35 -0.96 -40.52
C LEU A 802 3.12 0.28 -40.94
N GLN A 803 2.43 1.39 -41.13
CA GLN A 803 3.05 2.67 -41.52
C GLN A 803 2.67 3.74 -40.51
N ALA A 804 3.62 4.60 -40.15
CA ALA A 804 3.39 5.75 -39.29
C ALA A 804 4.02 6.99 -39.91
N GLN A 805 3.23 8.06 -40.03
CA GLN A 805 3.62 9.40 -40.40
C GLN A 805 3.58 10.25 -39.13
N LEU A 806 4.70 10.84 -38.75
CA LEU A 806 4.88 11.55 -37.50
C LEU A 806 5.16 13.03 -37.79
N ALA A 807 4.41 13.93 -37.15
CA ALA A 807 4.61 15.36 -37.19
C ALA A 807 4.47 15.96 -35.79
N PRO A 808 5.05 17.14 -35.49
CA PRO A 808 4.95 17.72 -34.15
C PRO A 808 3.48 17.96 -33.76
N GLY A 809 3.00 17.23 -32.75
CA GLY A 809 1.61 17.29 -32.30
C GLY A 809 0.59 16.59 -33.21
N ASP A 810 1.01 15.80 -34.19
CA ASP A 810 0.14 15.05 -35.10
C ASP A 810 0.84 13.74 -35.50
N GLN A 811 0.32 12.59 -35.08
CA GLN A 811 0.83 11.27 -35.46
C GLN A 811 -0.27 10.48 -36.16
N ARG A 812 -0.01 9.95 -37.35
CA ARG A 812 -0.93 9.06 -38.06
C ARG A 812 -0.29 7.70 -38.25
N ALA A 813 -0.95 6.63 -37.82
CA ALA A 813 -0.55 5.26 -38.06
C ALA A 813 -1.63 4.51 -38.84
N THR A 814 -1.23 3.63 -39.74
CA THR A 814 -2.11 2.74 -40.49
C THR A 814 -1.58 1.33 -40.44
N ILE A 815 -2.47 0.36 -40.26
CA ILE A 815 -2.17 -1.06 -40.31
C ILE A 815 -3.04 -1.71 -41.38
N HIS A 816 -2.43 -2.56 -42.20
CA HIS A 816 -3.10 -3.39 -43.18
C HIS A 816 -2.52 -4.80 -43.13
N ALA A 817 -3.36 -5.84 -43.20
CA ALA A 817 -2.94 -7.20 -43.45
C ALA A 817 -4.08 -8.02 -44.06
N GLU A 818 -3.76 -8.86 -45.03
CA GLU A 818 -4.65 -9.94 -45.46
C GLU A 818 -4.45 -11.12 -44.50
N LEU A 819 -5.53 -11.68 -43.99
CA LEU A 819 -5.51 -12.80 -43.05
C LEU A 819 -6.08 -14.05 -43.74
N ASP A 820 -5.88 -15.20 -43.11
CA ASP A 820 -6.38 -16.50 -43.57
C ASP A 820 -7.82 -16.47 -44.12
N GLU A 821 -8.03 -17.17 -45.25
CA GLU A 821 -9.32 -17.35 -45.93
C GLU A 821 -10.03 -16.04 -46.34
N ASP A 822 -9.33 -15.07 -46.92
CA ASP A 822 -9.87 -13.73 -47.28
C ASP A 822 -10.29 -12.90 -46.05
N GLY A 823 -9.68 -13.17 -44.90
CA GLY A 823 -9.74 -12.27 -43.75
C GLY A 823 -8.95 -10.99 -44.01
N ARG A 824 -9.20 -9.94 -43.22
CA ARG A 824 -8.46 -8.68 -43.31
C ARG A 824 -8.36 -7.97 -41.97
N LEU A 825 -7.31 -7.20 -41.80
CA LEU A 825 -7.10 -6.26 -40.72
C LEU A 825 -6.76 -4.91 -41.33
N ASP A 826 -7.64 -3.94 -41.18
CA ASP A 826 -7.46 -2.57 -41.67
C ASP A 826 -7.64 -1.62 -40.50
N GLY A 827 -6.70 -0.72 -40.26
CA GLY A 827 -6.83 0.25 -39.17
C GLY A 827 -6.12 1.53 -39.45
N GLN A 828 -6.69 2.62 -38.94
CA GLN A 828 -6.08 3.94 -38.94
C GLN A 828 -6.18 4.55 -37.54
N LEU A 829 -5.11 5.17 -37.08
CA LEU A 829 -5.05 5.84 -35.80
C LEU A 829 -4.39 7.20 -35.97
N HIS A 830 -5.01 8.23 -35.42
CA HIS A 830 -4.56 9.61 -35.44
C HIS A 830 -4.44 10.11 -34.00
N LEU A 831 -3.25 10.54 -33.61
CA LEU A 831 -2.94 11.16 -32.34
C LEU A 831 -2.67 12.65 -32.55
N ARG A 832 -3.45 13.54 -31.91
CA ARG A 832 -3.30 15.00 -32.06
C ARG A 832 -3.02 15.73 -30.76
N GLY A 833 -2.31 16.85 -30.87
CA GLY A 833 -2.05 17.83 -29.83
C GLY A 833 -1.18 17.34 -28.66
N ALA A 834 -0.90 18.24 -27.73
CA ALA A 834 -0.17 17.93 -26.49
C ALA A 834 -0.97 17.03 -25.53
N ALA A 835 -2.30 17.07 -25.63
CA ALA A 835 -3.21 16.21 -24.86
C ALA A 835 -3.30 14.77 -25.38
N GLN A 836 -2.60 14.45 -26.48
CA GLN A 836 -2.56 13.11 -27.07
C GLN A 836 -3.97 12.57 -27.36
N THR A 837 -4.82 13.37 -28.02
CA THR A 837 -6.18 12.98 -28.38
C THR A 837 -6.16 11.92 -29.47
N LEU A 838 -6.90 10.84 -29.30
CA LEU A 838 -7.03 9.75 -30.25
C LEU A 838 -8.24 9.97 -31.16
N ASP A 839 -8.11 9.60 -32.42
CA ASP A 839 -9.14 9.55 -33.46
C ASP A 839 -8.77 8.45 -34.45
N GLY A 840 -9.66 7.53 -34.82
CA GLY A 840 -9.29 6.40 -35.66
C GLY A 840 -10.37 5.35 -35.76
N ALA A 841 -10.12 4.33 -36.58
CA ALA A 841 -11.01 3.20 -36.78
C ALA A 841 -10.21 1.93 -37.05
N LEU A 842 -10.75 0.78 -36.65
CA LEU A 842 -10.19 -0.55 -36.84
C LEU A 842 -11.28 -1.50 -37.35
N ASP A 843 -11.06 -2.04 -38.54
CA ASP A 843 -11.83 -3.09 -39.17
C ASP A 843 -11.08 -4.41 -39.09
N LEU A 844 -11.68 -5.42 -38.45
CA LEU A 844 -11.12 -6.76 -38.34
C LEU A 844 -12.11 -7.78 -38.90
N ARG A 845 -11.65 -8.61 -39.82
CA ARG A 845 -12.35 -9.78 -40.31
C ARG A 845 -11.43 -11.00 -40.22
N LEU A 846 -11.78 -11.94 -39.34
CA LEU A 846 -11.18 -13.26 -39.28
C LEU A 846 -12.21 -14.27 -39.79
N ASN A 847 -11.89 -15.03 -40.83
CA ASN A 847 -12.76 -16.13 -41.27
C ASN A 847 -12.44 -17.45 -40.53
N ARG A 848 -11.29 -17.53 -39.84
CA ARG A 848 -10.95 -18.57 -38.87
C ARG A 848 -10.62 -17.97 -37.50
N LEU A 849 -11.26 -18.49 -36.46
CA LEU A 849 -11.09 -18.05 -35.07
C LEU A 849 -10.00 -18.83 -34.29
N ALA A 850 -9.18 -19.62 -34.99
CA ALA A 850 -8.02 -20.32 -34.41
C ALA A 850 -7.05 -19.42 -33.59
N PRO A 851 -6.85 -18.11 -33.91
CA PRO A 851 -6.01 -17.24 -33.07
C PRO A 851 -6.46 -17.10 -31.62
N VAL A 852 -7.70 -17.46 -31.27
CA VAL A 852 -8.18 -17.44 -29.86
C VAL A 852 -7.36 -18.36 -28.96
N GLU A 853 -6.80 -19.45 -29.50
CA GLU A 853 -5.91 -20.37 -28.77
C GLU A 853 -4.59 -19.71 -28.32
N LEU A 854 -4.23 -18.54 -28.87
CA LEU A 854 -3.08 -17.75 -28.41
C LEU A 854 -3.34 -17.06 -27.05
N PHE A 855 -4.60 -16.90 -26.66
CA PHE A 855 -5.00 -16.17 -25.45
C PHE A 855 -5.45 -17.08 -24.30
N THR A 856 -5.74 -18.36 -24.57
CA THR A 856 -6.17 -19.34 -23.56
C THR A 856 -5.77 -20.77 -23.94
N SER A 857 -5.28 -21.54 -22.96
CA SER A 857 -4.96 -22.97 -23.11
C SER A 857 -6.15 -23.89 -22.85
N GLU A 858 -7.28 -23.38 -22.36
CA GLU A 858 -8.45 -24.18 -22.01
C GLU A 858 -9.31 -24.57 -23.24
N LEU A 859 -9.11 -23.89 -24.37
CA LEU A 859 -9.82 -24.14 -25.62
C LEU A 859 -8.89 -24.79 -26.63
N ALA A 860 -9.43 -25.73 -27.41
CA ALA A 860 -8.75 -26.35 -28.53
C ALA A 860 -9.68 -26.48 -29.74
N ASN A 861 -9.10 -26.59 -30.94
CA ASN A 861 -9.83 -26.76 -32.20
C ASN A 861 -10.87 -25.65 -32.44
N VAL A 862 -10.49 -24.39 -32.16
CA VAL A 862 -11.40 -23.24 -32.24
C VAL A 862 -11.73 -22.92 -33.71
N LYS A 863 -13.03 -22.80 -34.00
CA LYS A 863 -13.61 -22.48 -35.31
C LYS A 863 -14.61 -21.34 -35.18
N GLY A 864 -14.94 -20.72 -36.30
CA GLY A 864 -15.86 -19.59 -36.42
C GLY A 864 -15.22 -18.42 -37.15
N ALA A 865 -16.02 -17.40 -37.40
CA ALA A 865 -15.58 -16.15 -38.01
C ALA A 865 -15.85 -14.98 -37.06
N LEU A 866 -14.97 -13.96 -37.06
CA LEU A 866 -15.12 -12.72 -36.33
C LEU A 866 -15.14 -11.56 -37.32
N THR A 867 -16.13 -10.69 -37.23
CA THR A 867 -16.17 -9.39 -37.91
C THR A 867 -16.34 -8.30 -36.87
N GLY A 868 -15.51 -7.26 -36.90
CA GLY A 868 -15.65 -6.13 -36.00
C GLY A 868 -15.21 -4.82 -36.63
N HIS A 869 -15.90 -3.75 -36.23
CA HIS A 869 -15.58 -2.37 -36.54
C HIS A 869 -15.53 -1.59 -35.22
N ILE A 870 -14.39 -0.96 -34.94
CA ILE A 870 -14.15 -0.22 -33.70
C ILE A 870 -13.62 1.17 -34.05
N ASP A 871 -14.39 2.20 -33.70
CA ASP A 871 -13.94 3.58 -33.67
C ASP A 871 -13.15 3.85 -32.38
N ILE A 872 -12.03 4.55 -32.51
CA ILE A 872 -11.11 4.87 -31.42
C ILE A 872 -11.07 6.39 -31.25
N GLY A 873 -11.46 6.86 -30.07
CA GLY A 873 -11.48 8.27 -29.69
C GLY A 873 -10.82 8.52 -28.33
N GLY A 874 -11.02 9.72 -27.78
CA GLY A 874 -10.59 10.08 -26.41
C GLY A 874 -9.15 10.56 -26.34
N THR A 875 -8.40 10.14 -25.32
CA THR A 875 -6.96 10.45 -25.16
C THR A 875 -6.15 9.17 -24.99
N LEU A 876 -4.83 9.23 -25.21
CA LEU A 876 -3.96 8.06 -25.01
C LEU A 876 -4.03 7.48 -23.59
N SER A 877 -4.28 8.32 -22.58
CA SER A 877 -4.45 7.91 -21.18
C SER A 877 -5.87 7.41 -20.84
N GLN A 878 -6.87 7.78 -21.63
CA GLN A 878 -8.27 7.38 -21.47
C GLN A 878 -8.89 7.14 -22.86
N PRO A 879 -8.57 6.00 -23.51
CA PRO A 879 -9.11 5.69 -24.82
C PRO A 879 -10.62 5.47 -24.73
N ALA A 880 -11.36 6.07 -25.66
CA ALA A 880 -12.80 5.94 -25.80
C ALA A 880 -13.07 5.04 -27.02
N LEU A 881 -13.52 3.81 -26.81
CA LEU A 881 -13.76 2.84 -27.89
C LEU A 881 -15.26 2.73 -28.17
N THR A 882 -15.71 2.96 -29.40
CA THR A 882 -17.10 2.75 -29.83
C THR A 882 -17.15 1.77 -30.99
N GLY A 883 -18.25 1.06 -31.18
CA GLY A 883 -18.42 0.13 -32.32
C GLY A 883 -18.98 -1.22 -31.92
N ASN A 884 -18.81 -2.21 -32.80
CA ASN A 884 -19.37 -3.55 -32.65
C ASN A 884 -18.46 -4.64 -33.21
N ALA A 885 -18.44 -5.78 -32.55
CA ALA A 885 -17.80 -7.00 -33.00
C ALA A 885 -18.79 -8.17 -32.89
N ARG A 886 -18.73 -9.09 -33.85
CA ARG A 886 -19.60 -10.26 -33.94
C ARG A 886 -18.79 -11.49 -34.29
N VAL A 887 -18.98 -12.55 -33.52
CA VAL A 887 -18.49 -13.89 -33.78
C VAL A 887 -19.66 -14.73 -34.26
N ASP A 888 -19.49 -15.40 -35.40
CA ASP A 888 -20.47 -16.31 -36.00
C ASP A 888 -19.89 -17.72 -36.17
N GLY A 889 -20.73 -18.73 -35.92
CA GLY A 889 -20.35 -20.14 -36.08
C GLY A 889 -19.26 -20.60 -35.13
N PHE A 890 -19.18 -20.03 -33.93
CA PHE A 890 -18.20 -20.41 -32.92
C PHE A 890 -18.36 -21.89 -32.54
N ALA A 891 -17.26 -22.64 -32.64
CA ALA A 891 -17.17 -24.01 -32.16
C ALA A 891 -15.78 -24.24 -31.57
N ALA A 892 -15.70 -24.97 -30.47
CA ALA A 892 -14.45 -25.25 -29.79
C ALA A 892 -14.58 -26.50 -28.93
N GLU A 893 -13.46 -27.12 -28.59
CA GLU A 893 -13.39 -28.18 -27.61
C GLU A 893 -12.81 -27.64 -26.31
N VAL A 894 -13.35 -28.08 -25.17
CA VAL A 894 -12.80 -27.83 -23.83
C VAL A 894 -12.28 -29.17 -23.31
N PRO A 895 -11.01 -29.55 -23.58
CA PRO A 895 -10.53 -30.90 -23.32
C PRO A 895 -10.64 -31.31 -21.84
N SER A 896 -10.38 -30.38 -20.92
CA SER A 896 -10.45 -30.59 -19.47
C SER A 896 -11.84 -31.02 -18.98
N ALA A 897 -12.90 -30.59 -19.68
CA ALA A 897 -14.29 -30.92 -19.37
C ALA A 897 -14.95 -31.86 -20.40
N GLY A 898 -14.20 -32.31 -21.42
CA GLY A 898 -14.71 -33.15 -22.51
C GLY A 898 -15.79 -32.48 -23.37
N LEU A 899 -15.90 -31.15 -23.34
CA LEU A 899 -16.99 -30.43 -24.00
C LEU A 899 -16.71 -30.19 -25.47
N LYS A 900 -17.77 -30.27 -26.28
CA LYS A 900 -17.80 -29.83 -27.68
C LYS A 900 -18.84 -28.73 -27.83
N LEU A 901 -18.35 -27.50 -27.94
CA LEU A 901 -19.15 -26.32 -28.17
C LEU A 901 -19.43 -26.17 -29.67
N ARG A 902 -20.68 -25.83 -30.02
CA ARG A 902 -21.11 -25.64 -31.41
C ARG A 902 -22.11 -24.48 -31.54
N ASP A 903 -22.30 -24.03 -32.79
CA ASP A 903 -23.31 -23.05 -33.19
C ASP A 903 -23.34 -21.80 -32.30
N GLY A 904 -22.16 -21.35 -31.86
CA GLY A 904 -22.02 -20.19 -31.00
C GLY A 904 -22.08 -18.89 -31.80
N GLN A 905 -22.75 -17.89 -31.22
CA GLN A 905 -22.80 -16.52 -31.73
C GLN A 905 -22.55 -15.58 -30.59
N VAL A 906 -21.66 -14.60 -30.76
CA VAL A 906 -21.36 -13.61 -29.72
C VAL A 906 -21.29 -12.24 -30.37
N THR A 907 -21.96 -11.27 -29.79
CA THR A 907 -21.90 -9.87 -30.18
C THR A 907 -21.36 -9.06 -29.00
N LEU A 908 -20.43 -8.16 -29.32
CA LEU A 908 -19.87 -7.18 -28.41
C LEU A 908 -20.15 -5.80 -28.99
N SER A 909 -20.75 -4.89 -28.23
CA SER A 909 -21.04 -3.54 -28.70
C SER A 909 -20.74 -2.49 -27.65
N THR A 910 -20.31 -1.31 -28.05
CA THR A 910 -20.12 -0.18 -27.15
C THR A 910 -20.47 1.13 -27.83
N ALA A 911 -21.35 1.91 -27.20
CA ALA A 911 -21.89 3.15 -27.76
C ALA A 911 -21.53 4.39 -26.92
N ASP A 912 -21.29 4.22 -25.62
CA ASP A 912 -20.96 5.31 -24.68
C ASP A 912 -19.45 5.46 -24.44
N ALA A 913 -18.65 4.64 -25.14
CA ALA A 913 -17.20 4.54 -25.03
C ALA A 913 -16.64 4.16 -23.65
N ARG A 914 -17.51 3.71 -22.74
CA ARG A 914 -17.18 3.41 -21.35
C ARG A 914 -17.61 2.01 -20.95
N THR A 915 -18.66 1.48 -21.57
CA THR A 915 -19.23 0.17 -21.29
C THR A 915 -19.26 -0.67 -22.57
N LEU A 916 -18.68 -1.86 -22.48
CA LEU A 916 -18.84 -2.94 -23.45
C LEU A 916 -20.07 -3.74 -23.05
N GLN A 917 -21.02 -3.94 -23.97
CA GLN A 917 -22.15 -4.85 -23.83
C GLN A 917 -21.83 -6.14 -24.58
N LEU A 918 -22.07 -7.27 -23.93
CA LEU A 918 -21.86 -8.62 -24.44
C LEU A 918 -23.22 -9.32 -24.53
N ASP A 919 -23.56 -9.86 -25.70
CA ASP A 919 -24.73 -10.74 -25.88
C ASP A 919 -24.34 -11.90 -26.78
N GLY A 920 -24.55 -13.13 -26.33
CA GLY A 920 -24.20 -14.32 -27.09
C GLY A 920 -24.92 -15.57 -26.65
N GLN A 921 -24.76 -16.62 -27.43
CA GLN A 921 -25.30 -17.95 -27.19
C GLN A 921 -24.32 -19.01 -27.68
N VAL A 922 -24.32 -20.19 -27.05
CA VAL A 922 -23.53 -21.35 -27.48
C VAL A 922 -24.26 -22.66 -27.15
N HIS A 923 -24.05 -23.69 -27.97
CA HIS A 923 -24.64 -25.01 -27.76
C HIS A 923 -23.58 -26.01 -27.25
N SER A 924 -24.00 -26.90 -26.35
CA SER A 924 -23.20 -28.05 -25.88
C SER A 924 -24.11 -29.25 -25.65
N GLY A 925 -23.85 -30.34 -26.38
CA GLY A 925 -24.81 -31.45 -26.50
C GLY A 925 -26.14 -30.95 -27.09
N GLU A 926 -27.26 -31.30 -26.47
CA GLU A 926 -28.63 -30.94 -26.91
C GLU A 926 -29.15 -29.64 -26.25
N GLY A 927 -28.30 -28.92 -25.52
CA GLY A 927 -28.67 -27.73 -24.77
C GLY A 927 -28.02 -26.44 -25.25
N THR A 928 -28.51 -25.34 -24.69
CA THR A 928 -28.11 -23.98 -25.04
C THR A 928 -27.69 -23.20 -23.81
N LEU A 929 -26.74 -22.28 -23.97
CA LEU A 929 -26.29 -21.35 -22.96
C LEU A 929 -26.27 -19.94 -23.56
N ALA A 930 -27.11 -19.05 -23.04
CA ALA A 930 -27.06 -17.63 -23.33
C ALA A 930 -26.11 -16.92 -22.35
N ILE A 931 -25.35 -15.97 -22.88
CA ILE A 931 -24.33 -15.19 -22.19
C ILE A 931 -24.68 -13.72 -22.43
N GLN A 932 -24.97 -12.98 -21.38
CA GLN A 932 -25.27 -11.55 -21.46
C GLN A 932 -24.45 -10.81 -20.43
N GLY A 933 -23.89 -9.65 -20.73
CA GLY A 933 -23.08 -8.95 -19.76
C GLY A 933 -22.70 -7.55 -20.16
N HIS A 934 -22.08 -6.85 -19.22
CA HIS A 934 -21.47 -5.56 -19.47
C HIS A 934 -20.15 -5.44 -18.73
N ALA A 935 -19.18 -4.73 -19.31
CA ALA A 935 -17.87 -4.49 -18.71
C ALA A 935 -17.46 -3.04 -18.93
N GLY A 936 -16.97 -2.39 -17.87
CA GLY A 936 -16.33 -1.08 -18.02
C GLY A 936 -15.01 -1.19 -18.79
N LEU A 937 -14.56 -0.08 -19.38
CA LEU A 937 -13.23 0.05 -19.98
C LEU A 937 -12.28 0.79 -19.01
N GLY A 938 -11.14 0.19 -18.64
CA GLY A 938 -10.11 0.78 -17.78
C GLY A 938 -9.50 -0.16 -16.74
N ALA A 939 -8.39 0.25 -16.11
CA ALA A 939 -7.59 -0.61 -15.22
C ALA A 939 -8.34 -1.15 -13.98
N ASN A 940 -9.38 -0.46 -13.51
CA ASN A 940 -10.22 -0.86 -12.38
C ASN A 940 -11.67 -1.15 -12.78
N ALA A 941 -11.91 -1.40 -14.07
CA ALA A 941 -13.26 -1.59 -14.57
C ALA A 941 -13.91 -2.86 -14.02
N THR A 942 -15.16 -2.72 -13.60
CA THR A 942 -16.01 -3.83 -13.18
C THR A 942 -16.63 -4.51 -14.40
N ALA A 943 -16.84 -5.81 -14.33
CA ALA A 943 -17.60 -6.56 -15.32
C ALA A 943 -18.67 -7.40 -14.64
N GLU A 944 -19.82 -7.55 -15.28
CA GLU A 944 -20.91 -8.42 -14.84
C GLU A 944 -21.39 -9.25 -16.04
N ILE A 945 -21.40 -10.56 -15.89
CA ILE A 945 -21.80 -11.53 -16.92
C ILE A 945 -22.85 -12.46 -16.33
N THR A 946 -24.04 -12.48 -16.93
CA THR A 946 -25.11 -13.43 -16.68
C THR A 946 -25.01 -14.61 -17.65
N LEU A 947 -25.04 -15.83 -17.10
CA LEU A 947 -25.04 -17.10 -17.83
C LEU A 947 -26.37 -17.81 -17.58
N LYS A 948 -27.19 -17.95 -18.62
CA LYS A 948 -28.51 -18.59 -18.52
C LYS A 948 -28.67 -19.67 -19.57
N GLY A 949 -28.88 -20.91 -19.17
CA GLY A 949 -28.94 -22.05 -20.09
C GLY A 949 -30.04 -23.04 -19.79
N SER A 950 -30.28 -23.93 -20.75
CA SER A 950 -31.22 -25.04 -20.62
C SER A 950 -30.61 -26.32 -21.19
N ARG A 951 -30.62 -27.40 -20.40
CA ARG A 951 -30.05 -28.72 -20.74
C ARG A 951 -28.64 -28.69 -21.31
N PHE A 952 -27.82 -27.73 -20.89
CA PHE A 952 -26.46 -27.53 -21.37
C PHE A 952 -25.54 -28.64 -20.82
N THR A 953 -24.80 -29.30 -21.70
CA THR A 953 -23.81 -30.31 -21.26
C THR A 953 -22.59 -29.61 -20.68
N ALA A 954 -22.38 -29.71 -19.37
CA ALA A 954 -21.31 -29.03 -18.62
C ALA A 954 -20.10 -29.92 -18.35
N ALA A 955 -20.22 -31.24 -18.47
CA ALA A 955 -19.08 -32.16 -18.55
C ALA A 955 -19.46 -33.41 -19.37
N ASP A 956 -18.55 -33.90 -20.21
CA ASP A 956 -18.69 -35.17 -20.93
C ASP A 956 -17.33 -35.90 -20.99
N ILE A 957 -16.87 -36.34 -19.82
CA ILE A 957 -15.61 -37.09 -19.65
C ILE A 957 -15.92 -38.56 -19.35
N PRO A 958 -14.97 -39.50 -19.55
CA PRO A 958 -15.20 -40.92 -19.28
C PRO A 958 -15.67 -41.26 -17.86
N ALA A 959 -15.43 -40.36 -16.90
CA ALA A 959 -15.82 -40.50 -15.50
C ALA A 959 -17.13 -39.77 -15.14
N ALA A 960 -17.63 -38.86 -15.97
CA ALA A 960 -18.79 -38.04 -15.64
C ALA A 960 -19.44 -37.44 -16.89
N LYS A 961 -20.77 -37.59 -16.99
CA LYS A 961 -21.61 -36.92 -17.96
C LYS A 961 -22.66 -36.08 -17.26
N VAL A 962 -22.58 -34.76 -17.40
CA VAL A 962 -23.34 -33.80 -16.60
C VAL A 962 -24.07 -32.79 -17.49
N VAL A 963 -25.39 -32.72 -17.34
CA VAL A 963 -26.28 -31.82 -18.07
C VAL A 963 -27.02 -30.92 -17.08
N VAL A 964 -26.92 -29.60 -17.28
CA VAL A 964 -27.39 -28.58 -16.35
C VAL A 964 -28.17 -27.46 -17.04
N SER A 965 -29.04 -26.81 -16.26
CA SER A 965 -29.73 -25.57 -16.61
C SER A 965 -29.29 -24.46 -15.65
N PRO A 966 -28.22 -23.71 -15.98
CA PRO A 966 -27.67 -22.66 -15.10
C PRO A 966 -28.43 -21.34 -15.24
N ASN A 967 -28.43 -20.57 -14.16
CA ASN A 967 -28.77 -19.15 -14.10
C ASN A 967 -27.81 -18.48 -13.11
N LEU A 968 -26.65 -18.05 -13.62
CA LEU A 968 -25.53 -17.53 -12.84
C LEU A 968 -25.24 -16.08 -13.20
N VAL A 969 -24.75 -15.30 -12.24
CA VAL A 969 -24.21 -13.95 -12.43
C VAL A 969 -22.77 -13.97 -11.91
N VAL A 970 -21.83 -13.60 -12.78
CA VAL A 970 -20.40 -13.52 -12.53
C VAL A 970 -20.01 -12.06 -12.52
N THR A 971 -19.55 -11.54 -11.38
CA THR A 971 -19.05 -10.17 -11.26
C THR A 971 -17.54 -10.17 -11.07
N ARG A 972 -16.84 -9.26 -11.74
CA ARG A 972 -15.40 -9.00 -11.58
C ARG A 972 -15.22 -7.59 -11.04
N ALA A 973 -14.50 -7.47 -9.93
CA ALA A 973 -14.09 -6.19 -9.35
C ALA A 973 -12.59 -6.19 -9.05
N ALA A 974 -12.04 -5.06 -8.59
CA ALA A 974 -10.62 -4.94 -8.21
C ALA A 974 -10.17 -5.96 -7.13
N GLN A 975 -11.13 -6.52 -6.39
CA GLN A 975 -10.90 -7.39 -5.24
C GLN A 975 -10.96 -8.89 -5.59
N GLY A 976 -11.36 -9.26 -6.81
CA GLY A 976 -11.57 -10.66 -7.21
C GLY A 976 -12.77 -10.89 -8.14
N VAL A 977 -13.12 -12.16 -8.31
CA VAL A 977 -14.30 -12.63 -9.07
C VAL A 977 -15.33 -13.19 -8.09
N ASP A 978 -16.59 -12.76 -8.19
CA ASP A 978 -17.71 -13.27 -7.40
C ASP A 978 -18.78 -13.92 -8.29
N ILE A 979 -19.15 -15.16 -7.98
CA ILE A 979 -20.11 -15.96 -8.75
C ILE A 979 -21.35 -16.24 -7.90
N THR A 980 -22.53 -15.80 -8.34
CA THR A 980 -23.80 -16.02 -7.63
C THR A 980 -24.85 -16.64 -8.54
N GLY A 981 -25.84 -17.32 -7.98
CA GLY A 981 -27.01 -17.78 -8.74
C GLY A 981 -27.45 -19.21 -8.42
N ARG A 982 -28.09 -19.87 -9.41
CA ARG A 982 -28.62 -21.23 -9.28
C ARG A 982 -28.21 -22.10 -10.46
N VAL A 983 -27.96 -23.38 -10.22
CA VAL A 983 -27.76 -24.40 -11.25
C VAL A 983 -28.71 -25.56 -10.98
N ALA A 984 -29.59 -25.88 -11.93
CA ALA A 984 -30.41 -27.08 -11.87
C ALA A 984 -29.71 -28.22 -12.62
N MET A 985 -29.67 -29.41 -12.03
CA MET A 985 -29.10 -30.62 -12.61
C MET A 985 -30.19 -31.38 -13.38
N ASP A 986 -30.15 -31.34 -14.71
CA ASP A 986 -31.16 -32.02 -15.55
C ASP A 986 -30.93 -33.54 -15.62
N SER A 987 -29.65 -33.93 -15.68
CA SER A 987 -29.17 -35.30 -15.51
C SER A 987 -27.67 -35.29 -15.22
N ALA A 988 -27.22 -36.19 -14.36
CA ALA A 988 -25.80 -36.45 -14.17
C ALA A 988 -25.58 -37.96 -14.00
N ASP A 989 -24.54 -38.48 -14.62
CA ASP A 989 -24.05 -39.85 -14.43
C ASP A 989 -22.56 -39.73 -14.08
N VAL A 990 -22.17 -40.18 -12.90
CA VAL A 990 -20.83 -39.94 -12.34
C VAL A 990 -20.26 -41.24 -11.76
N ASP A 991 -19.09 -41.65 -12.27
CA ASP A 991 -18.27 -42.73 -11.72
C ASP A 991 -17.15 -42.13 -10.85
N LEU A 992 -17.36 -42.16 -9.54
CA LEU A 992 -16.45 -41.61 -8.54
C LEU A 992 -15.06 -42.28 -8.58
N ALA A 993 -14.96 -43.53 -9.01
CA ALA A 993 -13.69 -44.27 -9.03
C ALA A 993 -12.78 -43.85 -10.21
N ARG A 994 -13.36 -43.20 -11.24
CA ARG A 994 -12.64 -42.76 -12.44
C ARG A 994 -12.39 -41.26 -12.49
N LEU A 995 -12.90 -40.50 -11.52
CA LEU A 995 -12.71 -39.05 -11.48
C LEU A 995 -11.21 -38.69 -11.40
N PRO A 996 -10.75 -37.68 -12.17
CA PRO A 996 -9.38 -37.18 -12.05
C PRO A 996 -9.07 -36.76 -10.61
N GLY A 997 -8.00 -37.31 -10.02
CA GLY A 997 -7.60 -37.02 -8.64
C GLY A 997 -8.25 -37.87 -7.54
N ALA A 998 -9.06 -38.87 -7.88
CA ALA A 998 -9.70 -39.80 -6.93
C ALA A 998 -8.79 -40.96 -6.43
N GLY A 999 -7.48 -40.88 -6.66
CA GLY A 999 -6.51 -41.90 -6.22
C GLY A 999 -5.92 -41.66 -4.82
N ALA A 1000 -5.26 -42.68 -4.27
CA ALA A 1000 -4.51 -42.67 -3.00
C ALA A 1000 -3.25 -41.75 -3.02
N THR A 1001 -3.17 -40.80 -3.95
CA THR A 1001 -2.04 -39.89 -4.17
C THR A 1001 -2.27 -38.49 -3.62
N LYS A 1002 -3.37 -38.22 -2.92
CA LYS A 1002 -3.44 -37.03 -2.06
C LYS A 1002 -2.50 -37.22 -0.87
N ALA A 1003 -1.48 -36.36 -0.79
CA ALA A 1003 -0.64 -36.26 0.38
C ALA A 1003 -1.51 -36.05 1.63
N SER A 1004 -1.17 -36.71 2.75
CA SER A 1004 -1.84 -36.50 4.03
C SER A 1004 -1.90 -34.98 4.32
N PRO A 1005 -2.97 -34.45 4.95
CA PRO A 1005 -3.01 -33.06 5.40
C PRO A 1005 -1.81 -32.63 6.27
N ASP A 1006 -1.10 -33.61 6.84
CA ASP A 1006 0.12 -33.42 7.63
C ASP A 1006 1.40 -33.26 6.78
N VAL A 1007 1.30 -33.41 5.47
CA VAL A 1007 2.41 -33.27 4.51
C VAL A 1007 2.30 -31.91 3.82
N VAL A 1008 2.98 -30.92 4.40
CA VAL A 1008 3.24 -29.66 3.72
C VAL A 1008 4.40 -29.87 2.76
N VAL A 1009 4.11 -30.01 1.46
CA VAL A 1009 5.14 -29.89 0.42
C VAL A 1009 5.40 -28.41 0.21
N VAL A 1010 6.54 -27.93 0.69
CA VAL A 1010 7.01 -26.55 0.47
C VAL A 1010 7.63 -26.50 -0.92
N ASP A 1011 6.80 -26.20 -1.91
CA ASP A 1011 7.26 -25.78 -3.24
C ASP A 1011 6.99 -24.28 -3.36
N GLU A 1012 8.04 -23.47 -3.22
CA GLU A 1012 7.97 -22.01 -3.24
C GLU A 1012 7.42 -21.46 -4.57
N GLN A 1013 7.62 -22.17 -5.69
CA GLN A 1013 7.09 -21.77 -6.99
C GLN A 1013 5.57 -21.97 -7.06
N ALA A 1014 5.06 -23.07 -6.51
CA ALA A 1014 3.62 -23.31 -6.40
C ALA A 1014 2.94 -22.29 -5.46
N GLN A 1015 3.67 -21.79 -4.46
CA GLN A 1015 3.18 -20.80 -3.50
C GLN A 1015 3.13 -19.38 -4.09
N GLN A 1016 4.12 -19.01 -4.90
CA GLN A 1016 4.11 -17.76 -5.68
C GLN A 1016 3.02 -17.76 -6.77
N ALA A 1017 2.83 -18.88 -7.47
CA ALA A 1017 1.75 -19.03 -8.44
C ALA A 1017 0.36 -18.91 -7.77
N LYS A 1018 0.18 -19.44 -6.55
CA LYS A 1018 -1.04 -19.26 -5.76
C LYS A 1018 -1.24 -17.83 -5.27
N ALA A 1019 -0.17 -17.10 -4.95
CA ALA A 1019 -0.24 -15.70 -4.51
C ALA A 1019 -0.64 -14.73 -5.65
N GLN A 1020 -0.44 -15.12 -6.91
CA GLN A 1020 -0.77 -14.33 -8.10
C GLN A 1020 -2.14 -14.67 -8.72
N ALA A 1021 -2.80 -15.74 -8.27
CA ALA A 1021 -4.13 -16.10 -8.78
C ALA A 1021 -5.21 -15.15 -8.26
N LEU A 1022 -6.09 -14.65 -9.14
CA LEU A 1022 -7.22 -13.81 -8.72
C LEU A 1022 -8.10 -14.56 -7.70
N PRO A 1023 -8.43 -13.97 -6.54
CA PRO A 1023 -9.32 -14.59 -5.57
C PRO A 1023 -10.73 -14.76 -6.15
N ILE A 1024 -11.29 -15.98 -6.03
CA ILE A 1024 -12.63 -16.33 -6.47
C ILE A 1024 -13.52 -16.57 -5.24
N SER A 1025 -14.66 -15.88 -5.16
CA SER A 1025 -15.76 -16.19 -4.25
C SER A 1025 -16.96 -16.71 -5.04
N ALA A 1026 -17.73 -17.63 -4.44
CA ALA A 1026 -18.94 -18.14 -5.07
C ALA A 1026 -20.05 -18.42 -4.04
N THR A 1027 -21.30 -18.17 -4.40
CA THR A 1027 -22.50 -18.61 -3.68
C THR A 1027 -23.53 -19.13 -4.69
N VAL A 1028 -23.56 -20.44 -4.90
CA VAL A 1028 -24.37 -21.09 -5.94
C VAL A 1028 -25.36 -22.08 -5.33
N ALA A 1029 -26.64 -21.91 -5.59
CA ALA A 1029 -27.67 -22.87 -5.24
C ALA A 1029 -27.74 -23.99 -6.30
N VAL A 1030 -27.39 -25.21 -5.92
CA VAL A 1030 -27.43 -26.39 -6.78
C VAL A 1030 -28.70 -27.20 -6.48
N ASP A 1031 -29.53 -27.43 -7.49
CA ASP A 1031 -30.71 -28.30 -7.40
C ASP A 1031 -30.41 -29.63 -8.09
N LEU A 1032 -30.28 -30.70 -7.30
CA LEU A 1032 -30.03 -32.06 -7.79
C LEU A 1032 -31.35 -32.67 -8.23
N GLY A 1033 -31.62 -32.59 -9.52
CA GLY A 1033 -32.83 -33.11 -10.15
C GLY A 1033 -32.94 -34.64 -10.08
N PRO A 1034 -34.06 -35.21 -10.56
CA PRO A 1034 -34.42 -36.60 -10.31
C PRO A 1034 -33.55 -37.66 -11.02
N ARG A 1035 -32.67 -37.25 -11.93
CA ARG A 1035 -31.82 -38.10 -12.79
C ARG A 1035 -30.31 -37.89 -12.50
N THR A 1036 -29.95 -37.76 -11.23
CA THR A 1036 -28.57 -37.63 -10.79
C THR A 1036 -28.10 -38.98 -10.26
N HIS A 1037 -27.47 -39.79 -11.10
CA HIS A 1037 -26.95 -41.12 -10.77
C HIS A 1037 -25.46 -41.05 -10.46
N VAL A 1038 -25.05 -41.75 -9.41
CA VAL A 1038 -23.66 -41.80 -8.94
C VAL A 1038 -23.29 -43.23 -8.60
N VAL A 1039 -22.15 -43.67 -9.12
CA VAL A 1039 -21.57 -44.99 -8.88
C VAL A 1039 -20.13 -44.85 -8.39
N GLY A 1040 -19.71 -45.74 -7.52
CA GLY A 1040 -18.33 -45.84 -7.05
C GLY A 1040 -18.24 -45.86 -5.53
N MET A 1041 -17.08 -46.27 -5.01
CA MET A 1041 -16.84 -46.40 -3.56
C MET A 1041 -17.88 -47.28 -2.84
N GLY A 1042 -18.44 -48.27 -3.55
CA GLY A 1042 -19.49 -49.17 -3.06
C GLY A 1042 -20.92 -48.66 -3.25
N LEU A 1043 -21.15 -47.38 -3.58
CA LEU A 1043 -22.48 -46.84 -3.85
C LEU A 1043 -22.86 -47.06 -5.32
N ASP A 1044 -24.12 -47.43 -5.55
CA ASP A 1044 -24.82 -47.33 -6.84
C ASP A 1044 -26.21 -46.75 -6.53
N GLY A 1045 -26.41 -45.46 -6.81
CA GLY A 1045 -27.63 -44.78 -6.38
C GLY A 1045 -27.89 -43.43 -7.04
N ASN A 1046 -29.10 -42.92 -6.80
CA ASN A 1046 -29.55 -41.61 -7.25
C ASN A 1046 -29.52 -40.61 -6.08
N LEU A 1047 -29.08 -39.39 -6.39
CA LEU A 1047 -29.06 -38.24 -5.48
C LEU A 1047 -30.18 -37.26 -5.84
N ARG A 1048 -30.81 -36.66 -4.83
CA ARG A 1048 -31.84 -35.61 -5.00
C ARG A 1048 -31.73 -34.57 -3.89
N GLY A 1049 -32.18 -33.35 -4.14
CA GLY A 1049 -32.24 -32.31 -3.10
C GLY A 1049 -31.56 -31.01 -3.50
N GLN A 1050 -31.45 -30.07 -2.56
CA GLN A 1050 -30.94 -28.72 -2.84
C GLN A 1050 -29.79 -28.38 -1.92
N LEU A 1051 -28.72 -27.81 -2.49
CA LEU A 1051 -27.50 -27.46 -1.78
C LEU A 1051 -27.01 -26.07 -2.21
N VAL A 1052 -26.93 -25.13 -1.27
CA VAL A 1052 -26.23 -23.87 -1.48
C VAL A 1052 -24.75 -24.07 -1.18
N VAL A 1053 -23.90 -23.97 -2.20
CA VAL A 1053 -22.44 -24.10 -2.12
C VAL A 1053 -21.83 -22.72 -2.01
N ARG A 1054 -20.96 -22.52 -1.02
CA ARG A 1054 -20.26 -21.25 -0.77
C ARG A 1054 -18.75 -21.45 -0.76
N GLU A 1055 -18.07 -20.78 -1.69
CA GLU A 1055 -16.62 -20.73 -1.83
C GLU A 1055 -16.09 -19.37 -1.38
N ARG A 1056 -15.00 -19.37 -0.61
CA ARG A 1056 -14.30 -18.15 -0.18
C ARG A 1056 -12.79 -18.37 -0.25
N PRO A 1057 -12.01 -17.42 -0.79
CA PRO A 1057 -10.55 -17.52 -0.83
C PRO A 1057 -9.97 -17.80 0.56
N GLY A 1058 -9.10 -18.81 0.66
CA GLY A 1058 -8.42 -19.18 1.91
C GLY A 1058 -9.28 -19.89 2.96
N ARG A 1059 -10.53 -20.28 2.65
CA ARG A 1059 -11.38 -21.10 3.52
C ARG A 1059 -11.89 -22.34 2.79
N ALA A 1060 -12.26 -23.38 3.54
CA ALA A 1060 -12.89 -24.56 2.96
C ALA A 1060 -14.26 -24.23 2.34
N THR A 1061 -14.56 -24.82 1.19
CA THR A 1061 -15.88 -24.78 0.55
C THR A 1061 -16.94 -25.33 1.49
N THR A 1062 -18.00 -24.57 1.76
CA THR A 1062 -19.09 -25.02 2.64
C THR A 1062 -20.40 -25.20 1.89
N GLY A 1063 -21.22 -26.14 2.36
CA GLY A 1063 -22.56 -26.42 1.84
C GLY A 1063 -23.64 -26.12 2.88
N GLN A 1064 -24.82 -25.72 2.42
CA GLN A 1064 -26.04 -25.60 3.23
C GLN A 1064 -27.24 -26.18 2.48
N GLY A 1065 -27.91 -27.17 3.06
CA GLY A 1065 -29.03 -27.87 2.41
C GLY A 1065 -29.12 -29.34 2.80
N GLN A 1066 -29.93 -30.10 2.06
CA GLN A 1066 -30.13 -31.53 2.25
C GLN A 1066 -30.05 -32.24 0.90
N VAL A 1067 -29.31 -33.35 0.88
CA VAL A 1067 -29.26 -34.26 -0.26
C VAL A 1067 -29.74 -35.64 0.18
N ASP A 1068 -30.80 -36.11 -0.45
CA ASP A 1068 -31.33 -37.45 -0.29
C ASP A 1068 -30.60 -38.43 -1.22
N VAL A 1069 -30.35 -39.63 -0.72
CA VAL A 1069 -29.65 -40.72 -1.39
C VAL A 1069 -30.54 -41.95 -1.41
N ALA A 1070 -30.79 -42.50 -2.59
CA ALA A 1070 -31.54 -43.75 -2.76
C ALA A 1070 -30.77 -44.68 -3.69
N GLY A 1071 -30.66 -45.97 -3.37
CA GLY A 1071 -29.91 -46.92 -4.19
C GLY A 1071 -29.48 -48.14 -3.42
N THR A 1072 -28.41 -48.78 -3.89
CA THR A 1072 -27.77 -49.90 -3.21
C THR A 1072 -26.34 -49.56 -2.84
N TYR A 1073 -25.93 -49.98 -1.65
CA TYR A 1073 -24.55 -49.88 -1.19
C TYR A 1073 -23.98 -51.29 -1.05
N ARG A 1074 -22.88 -51.57 -1.75
CA ARG A 1074 -22.15 -52.83 -1.68
C ARG A 1074 -20.97 -52.70 -0.73
N ALA A 1075 -21.03 -53.44 0.38
CA ALA A 1075 -19.93 -53.56 1.33
C ALA A 1075 -19.73 -55.04 1.71
N TYR A 1076 -18.47 -55.46 1.89
CA TYR A 1076 -18.12 -56.83 2.29
C TYR A 1076 -18.78 -57.92 1.43
N GLY A 1077 -18.95 -57.65 0.13
CA GLY A 1077 -19.58 -58.58 -0.82
C GLY A 1077 -21.11 -58.63 -0.79
N GLN A 1078 -21.78 -57.85 0.06
CA GLN A 1078 -23.23 -57.85 0.21
C GLN A 1078 -23.87 -56.55 -0.31
N ASN A 1079 -25.06 -56.65 -0.92
CA ASN A 1079 -25.84 -55.49 -1.35
C ASN A 1079 -26.83 -55.08 -0.26
N LEU A 1080 -26.75 -53.81 0.17
CA LEU A 1080 -27.68 -53.19 1.11
C LEU A 1080 -28.52 -52.15 0.37
N THR A 1081 -29.85 -52.28 0.39
CA THR A 1081 -30.76 -51.29 -0.20
C THR A 1081 -30.96 -50.14 0.75
N ILE A 1082 -30.72 -48.90 0.31
CA ILE A 1082 -30.94 -47.69 1.11
C ILE A 1082 -32.45 -47.39 1.13
N GLU A 1083 -33.10 -47.57 2.28
CA GLU A 1083 -34.52 -47.21 2.50
C GLU A 1083 -34.66 -45.71 2.84
N GLN A 1084 -33.67 -45.14 3.53
CA GLN A 1084 -33.60 -43.71 3.84
C GLN A 1084 -32.14 -43.29 3.76
N GLY A 1085 -31.79 -42.29 2.97
CA GLY A 1085 -30.43 -41.76 2.93
C GLY A 1085 -30.48 -40.25 2.92
N GLN A 1086 -29.98 -39.60 3.95
CA GLN A 1086 -29.97 -38.14 4.07
C GLN A 1086 -28.58 -37.65 4.40
N LEU A 1087 -28.09 -36.70 3.61
CA LEU A 1087 -26.88 -35.93 3.81
C LEU A 1087 -27.29 -34.51 4.17
N LEU A 1088 -27.00 -34.11 5.40
CA LEU A 1088 -27.40 -32.81 5.95
C LEU A 1088 -26.18 -31.88 6.00
N PHE A 1089 -26.31 -30.72 5.37
CA PHE A 1089 -25.30 -29.68 5.31
C PHE A 1089 -25.80 -28.44 6.03
N ALA A 1090 -25.09 -28.00 7.08
CA ALA A 1090 -25.47 -26.86 7.91
C ALA A 1090 -24.35 -25.82 7.94
N SER A 1091 -23.98 -25.28 6.76
CA SER A 1091 -22.74 -24.51 6.57
C SER A 1091 -21.48 -25.31 6.93
N THR A 1092 -21.53 -26.62 6.71
CA THR A 1092 -20.42 -27.54 6.95
C THR A 1092 -19.57 -27.67 5.69
N PRO A 1093 -18.26 -28.01 5.80
CA PRO A 1093 -17.44 -28.36 4.64
C PRO A 1093 -18.15 -29.38 3.73
N ILE A 1094 -18.09 -29.16 2.41
CA ILE A 1094 -18.84 -29.97 1.45
C ILE A 1094 -18.39 -31.45 1.42
N ASP A 1095 -17.18 -31.72 1.91
CA ASP A 1095 -16.58 -33.04 2.05
C ASP A 1095 -16.91 -33.75 3.39
N ASN A 1096 -17.64 -33.08 4.30
CA ASN A 1096 -17.97 -33.64 5.62
C ASN A 1096 -19.43 -33.38 6.07
N PRO A 1097 -20.44 -33.83 5.30
CA PRO A 1097 -21.85 -33.72 5.71
C PRO A 1097 -22.18 -34.56 6.93
N ARG A 1098 -23.30 -34.24 7.60
CA ARG A 1098 -23.90 -35.13 8.58
C ARG A 1098 -24.70 -36.23 7.87
N LEU A 1099 -24.47 -37.47 8.25
CA LEU A 1099 -25.11 -38.65 7.68
C LEU A 1099 -26.33 -39.04 8.51
N ASN A 1100 -27.41 -39.42 7.84
CA ASN A 1100 -28.54 -40.14 8.41
C ASN A 1100 -29.04 -41.15 7.37
N ILE A 1101 -28.47 -42.35 7.38
CA ILE A 1101 -28.71 -43.38 6.36
C ILE A 1101 -29.21 -44.66 7.03
N ARG A 1102 -30.29 -45.25 6.52
CA ARG A 1102 -30.84 -46.55 6.86
C ARG A 1102 -30.77 -47.44 5.62
N ALA A 1103 -29.91 -48.45 5.66
CA ALA A 1103 -29.79 -49.45 4.59
C ALA A 1103 -30.19 -50.83 5.10
N VAL A 1104 -30.89 -51.63 4.28
CA VAL A 1104 -31.41 -52.96 4.65
C VAL A 1104 -31.03 -54.03 3.65
N ARG A 1105 -30.87 -55.23 4.16
CA ARG A 1105 -30.83 -56.49 3.43
C ARG A 1105 -32.12 -57.24 3.73
N LYS A 1106 -32.85 -57.63 2.69
CA LYS A 1106 -33.97 -58.58 2.82
C LYS A 1106 -33.39 -59.98 2.94
N LEU A 1107 -33.84 -60.74 3.93
CA LEU A 1107 -33.43 -62.13 4.09
C LEU A 1107 -34.29 -63.03 3.19
N ASN A 1108 -33.67 -64.04 2.58
CA ASN A 1108 -34.39 -65.05 1.82
C ASN A 1108 -35.02 -66.04 2.80
N PRO A 1109 -36.30 -66.43 2.62
CA PRO A 1109 -36.95 -67.39 3.50
C PRO A 1109 -36.21 -68.73 3.47
N ASN A 1110 -35.93 -69.28 4.65
CA ASN A 1110 -35.30 -70.59 4.85
C ASN A 1110 -35.92 -71.27 6.08
N ALA A 1111 -35.39 -72.42 6.52
CA ALA A 1111 -35.96 -73.18 7.65
C ALA A 1111 -36.02 -72.41 8.99
N THR A 1112 -35.31 -71.28 9.12
CA THR A 1112 -35.20 -70.46 10.35
C THR A 1112 -35.66 -69.01 10.15
N VAL A 1113 -36.09 -68.61 8.95
CA VAL A 1113 -36.42 -67.23 8.57
C VAL A 1113 -37.78 -67.18 7.84
N ASP A 1114 -38.75 -66.48 8.43
CA ASP A 1114 -40.05 -66.22 7.82
C ASP A 1114 -39.95 -65.20 6.66
N GLU A 1115 -40.92 -65.22 5.74
CA GLU A 1115 -41.01 -64.22 4.67
C GLU A 1115 -41.06 -62.78 5.21
N GLY A 1116 -40.20 -61.91 4.67
CA GLY A 1116 -40.22 -60.48 4.97
C GLY A 1116 -39.31 -60.01 6.10
N GLN A 1117 -38.53 -60.88 6.74
CA GLN A 1117 -37.54 -60.47 7.74
C GLN A 1117 -36.43 -59.62 7.12
N LYS A 1118 -36.05 -58.53 7.82
CA LYS A 1118 -35.05 -57.56 7.36
C LYS A 1118 -33.97 -57.34 8.41
N VAL A 1119 -32.73 -57.19 7.94
CA VAL A 1119 -31.58 -56.80 8.75
C VAL A 1119 -30.92 -55.60 8.09
N GLY A 1120 -30.51 -54.61 8.87
CA GLY A 1120 -30.00 -53.37 8.30
C GLY A 1120 -29.01 -52.63 9.17
N LEU A 1121 -28.55 -51.51 8.64
CA LEU A 1121 -27.55 -50.62 9.20
C LEU A 1121 -28.11 -49.19 9.26
N TYR A 1122 -28.00 -48.56 10.42
CA TYR A 1122 -28.13 -47.13 10.60
C TYR A 1122 -26.74 -46.51 10.59
N VAL A 1123 -26.54 -45.48 9.77
CA VAL A 1123 -25.32 -44.67 9.68
C VAL A 1123 -25.65 -43.25 10.09
N ALA A 1124 -25.09 -42.81 11.22
CA ALA A 1124 -25.22 -41.47 11.77
C ALA A 1124 -23.84 -40.79 11.89
N GLY A 1125 -23.78 -39.56 12.40
CA GLY A 1125 -22.50 -38.83 12.57
C GLY A 1125 -22.11 -38.00 11.35
N THR A 1126 -20.84 -37.67 11.18
CA THR A 1126 -20.36 -36.92 9.98
C THR A 1126 -19.67 -37.86 9.01
N ALA A 1127 -19.52 -37.48 7.74
CA ALA A 1127 -18.90 -38.35 6.73
C ALA A 1127 -17.46 -38.76 7.09
N GLN A 1128 -16.71 -37.88 7.76
CA GLN A 1128 -15.37 -38.19 8.27
C GLN A 1128 -15.37 -38.97 9.60
N ARG A 1129 -16.49 -39.03 10.32
CA ARG A 1129 -16.65 -39.74 11.60
C ARG A 1129 -18.05 -40.39 11.69
N PRO A 1130 -18.33 -41.43 10.88
CA PRO A 1130 -19.62 -42.10 10.89
C PRO A 1130 -19.76 -43.01 12.11
N VAL A 1131 -20.99 -43.14 12.61
CA VAL A 1131 -21.39 -44.08 13.66
C VAL A 1131 -22.34 -45.10 13.03
N LEU A 1132 -22.01 -46.38 13.14
CA LEU A 1132 -22.69 -47.49 12.46
C LEU A 1132 -23.42 -48.37 13.49
N THR A 1133 -24.73 -48.51 13.38
CA THR A 1133 -25.58 -49.30 14.30
C THR A 1133 -26.39 -50.33 13.54
N VAL A 1134 -26.27 -51.61 13.88
CA VAL A 1134 -27.03 -52.70 13.24
C VAL A 1134 -28.42 -52.85 13.86
N PHE A 1135 -29.43 -53.16 13.05
CA PHE A 1135 -30.79 -53.44 13.51
C PHE A 1135 -31.42 -54.61 12.74
N SER A 1136 -32.49 -55.19 13.28
CA SER A 1136 -33.30 -56.23 12.62
C SER A 1136 -34.79 -56.05 12.89
N GLN A 1137 -35.62 -56.58 12.00
CA GLN A 1137 -37.07 -56.65 12.13
C GLN A 1137 -37.57 -58.05 11.74
N PRO A 1138 -38.13 -58.85 12.69
CA PRO A 1138 -38.28 -58.58 14.13
C PRO A 1138 -36.93 -58.46 14.88
N VAL A 1139 -36.95 -57.91 16.09
CA VAL A 1139 -35.72 -57.61 16.86
C VAL A 1139 -34.97 -58.90 17.20
N MET A 1140 -33.66 -58.92 16.93
CA MET A 1140 -32.72 -60.00 17.21
C MET A 1140 -31.55 -59.47 18.05
N GLU A 1141 -30.78 -60.36 18.66
CA GLU A 1141 -29.50 -60.00 19.27
C GLU A 1141 -28.56 -59.37 18.22
N GLN A 1142 -27.82 -58.33 18.59
CA GLN A 1142 -27.01 -57.54 17.65
C GLN A 1142 -25.95 -58.37 16.91
N SER A 1143 -25.43 -59.41 17.55
CA SER A 1143 -24.47 -60.36 16.98
C SER A 1143 -25.10 -61.23 15.88
N ASP A 1144 -26.35 -61.68 16.08
CA ASP A 1144 -27.11 -62.41 15.06
C ASP A 1144 -27.51 -61.49 13.91
N ALA A 1145 -27.95 -60.26 14.20
CA ALA A 1145 -28.24 -59.27 13.18
C ALA A 1145 -26.98 -58.93 12.35
N LEU A 1146 -25.82 -58.76 12.98
CA LEU A 1146 -24.55 -58.54 12.27
C LEU A 1146 -24.15 -59.76 11.43
N SER A 1147 -24.34 -60.97 11.96
CA SER A 1147 -24.11 -62.22 11.22
C SER A 1147 -24.98 -62.29 9.98
N TYR A 1148 -26.29 -62.07 10.10
CA TYR A 1148 -27.22 -62.04 8.96
C TYR A 1148 -26.87 -60.93 7.95
N LEU A 1149 -26.37 -59.78 8.40
CA LEU A 1149 -25.96 -58.68 7.53
C LEU A 1149 -24.76 -59.09 6.65
N ILE A 1150 -23.80 -59.83 7.20
CA ILE A 1150 -22.54 -60.22 6.56
C ILE A 1150 -22.65 -61.56 5.82
N THR A 1151 -23.10 -62.61 6.50
CA THR A 1151 -23.10 -64.01 6.03
C THR A 1151 -24.46 -64.48 5.52
N GLY A 1152 -25.55 -63.76 5.86
CA GLY A 1152 -26.92 -64.13 5.47
C GLY A 1152 -27.54 -65.26 6.29
N LYS A 1153 -26.92 -65.65 7.41
CA LYS A 1153 -27.33 -66.75 8.30
C LYS A 1153 -27.15 -66.37 9.79
N PRO A 1154 -27.86 -67.00 10.73
CA PRO A 1154 -27.71 -66.72 12.17
C PRO A 1154 -26.35 -67.20 12.66
N LEU A 1155 -25.83 -66.61 13.74
CA LEU A 1155 -24.48 -66.87 14.24
C LEU A 1155 -24.26 -68.35 14.59
N SER A 1156 -25.33 -69.05 14.98
CA SER A 1156 -25.35 -70.49 15.30
C SER A 1156 -25.08 -71.41 14.11
N GLU A 1157 -25.28 -70.94 12.87
CA GLU A 1157 -25.11 -71.73 11.63
C GLU A 1157 -23.80 -71.39 10.88
N VAL A 1158 -23.01 -70.45 11.40
CA VAL A 1158 -21.77 -69.98 10.80
C VAL A 1158 -20.66 -71.02 11.03
N LYS A 1159 -20.20 -71.69 9.96
CA LYS A 1159 -19.11 -72.68 10.04
C LYS A 1159 -17.74 -71.99 10.09
N GLY A 1160 -16.75 -72.67 10.69
CA GLY A 1160 -15.47 -72.12 11.20
C GLY A 1160 -14.54 -71.28 10.29
N GLY A 1161 -14.93 -70.94 9.06
CA GLY A 1161 -14.26 -69.90 8.25
C GLY A 1161 -15.04 -68.59 8.11
N GLU A 1162 -16.36 -68.60 8.32
CA GLU A 1162 -17.24 -67.42 8.21
C GLU A 1162 -17.34 -66.65 9.54
N GLY A 1163 -17.03 -67.31 10.66
CA GLY A 1163 -17.05 -66.72 12.01
C GLY A 1163 -15.94 -65.68 12.22
N SER A 1164 -14.82 -65.81 11.52
CA SER A 1164 -13.75 -64.80 11.52
C SER A 1164 -14.19 -63.49 10.86
N MET A 1165 -15.03 -63.55 9.81
CA MET A 1165 -15.58 -62.36 9.16
C MET A 1165 -16.57 -61.61 10.06
N VAL A 1166 -17.47 -62.32 10.75
CA VAL A 1166 -18.41 -61.71 11.71
C VAL A 1166 -17.64 -61.09 12.89
N ASN A 1167 -16.60 -61.76 13.39
CA ASN A 1167 -15.77 -61.24 14.49
C ASN A 1167 -14.93 -60.01 14.05
N SER A 1168 -14.39 -60.03 12.82
CA SER A 1168 -13.64 -58.88 12.26
C SER A 1168 -14.53 -57.65 12.03
N ALA A 1169 -15.80 -57.86 11.63
CA ALA A 1169 -16.77 -56.78 11.50
C ALA A 1169 -17.26 -56.25 12.85
N ALA A 1170 -17.44 -57.12 13.86
CA ALA A 1170 -17.74 -56.69 15.22
C ALA A 1170 -16.59 -55.85 15.82
N GLN A 1171 -15.34 -56.21 15.54
CA GLN A 1171 -14.16 -55.42 15.90
C GLN A 1171 -14.12 -54.08 15.17
N ALA A 1172 -14.47 -54.02 13.89
CA ALA A 1172 -14.54 -52.76 13.12
C ALA A 1172 -15.68 -51.83 13.59
N LEU A 1173 -16.77 -52.38 14.12
CA LEU A 1173 -17.89 -51.60 14.69
C LEU A 1173 -17.61 -51.10 16.12
N GLY A 1174 -16.74 -51.79 16.89
CA GLY A 1174 -16.36 -51.43 18.26
C GLY A 1174 -15.06 -50.62 18.43
N SER A 1175 -14.19 -50.59 17.41
CA SER A 1175 -12.82 -50.04 17.51
C SER A 1175 -12.72 -48.51 17.53
N ALA A 1176 -13.79 -47.78 17.19
CA ALA A 1176 -13.79 -46.31 17.19
C ALA A 1176 -13.72 -45.67 18.60
N GLY A 1177 -14.12 -46.40 19.66
CA GLY A 1177 -14.12 -45.89 21.04
C GLY A 1177 -12.82 -46.10 21.83
N GLY A 1178 -12.08 -47.18 21.54
CA GLY A 1178 -10.92 -47.60 22.33
C GLY A 1178 -9.63 -46.83 22.05
N ASP A 1179 -9.39 -46.46 20.78
CA ASP A 1179 -8.13 -45.83 20.34
C ASP A 1179 -8.00 -44.37 20.84
N LEU A 1180 -9.13 -43.67 21.01
CA LEU A 1180 -9.19 -42.29 21.53
C LEU A 1180 -8.96 -42.21 23.05
N LEU A 1181 -9.39 -43.23 23.80
CA LEU A 1181 -9.16 -43.30 25.24
C LEU A 1181 -7.70 -43.70 25.55
N ALA A 1182 -7.16 -44.66 24.79
CA ALA A 1182 -5.78 -45.10 24.90
C ALA A 1182 -4.78 -43.97 24.62
N LYS A 1183 -4.96 -43.19 23.55
CA LYS A 1183 -4.07 -42.06 23.20
C LYS A 1183 -4.06 -40.94 24.25
N ARG A 1184 -5.19 -40.67 24.93
CA ARG A 1184 -5.23 -39.73 26.06
C ARG A 1184 -4.40 -40.21 27.26
N ILE A 1185 -4.51 -41.50 27.60
CA ILE A 1185 -3.74 -42.09 28.71
C ILE A 1185 -2.24 -42.19 28.36
N GLY A 1186 -1.89 -42.52 27.11
CA GLY A 1186 -0.49 -42.59 26.66
C GLY A 1186 0.26 -41.26 26.72
N SER A 1187 -0.40 -40.16 26.36
CA SER A 1187 0.17 -38.81 26.44
C SER A 1187 0.53 -38.38 27.87
N GLN A 1188 -0.15 -38.92 28.88
CA GLN A 1188 0.16 -38.67 30.30
C GLN A 1188 1.25 -39.61 30.87
N LEU A 1189 1.45 -40.78 30.24
CA LEU A 1189 2.45 -41.79 30.64
C LEU A 1189 3.78 -41.68 29.87
N GLY A 1190 3.90 -40.74 28.94
CA GLY A 1190 5.15 -40.44 28.22
C GLY A 1190 5.57 -41.54 27.22
N VAL A 1191 4.60 -42.17 26.56
CA VAL A 1191 4.79 -43.15 25.48
C VAL A 1191 4.33 -42.56 24.15
N ASP A 1192 5.07 -42.84 23.07
CA ASP A 1192 4.87 -42.19 21.76
C ASP A 1192 3.78 -42.88 20.91
N ASP A 1193 3.46 -44.13 21.23
CA ASP A 1193 2.50 -44.94 20.48
C ASP A 1193 1.72 -45.82 21.46
N ILE A 1194 0.40 -45.68 21.50
CA ILE A 1194 -0.48 -46.53 22.31
C ILE A 1194 -1.80 -46.69 21.58
N GLY A 1195 -2.28 -47.93 21.48
CA GLY A 1195 -3.50 -48.21 20.73
C GLY A 1195 -3.84 -49.68 20.67
N VAL A 1196 -4.99 -49.97 20.07
CA VAL A 1196 -5.41 -51.33 19.75
C VAL A 1196 -5.28 -51.51 18.25
N SER A 1197 -4.35 -52.36 17.82
CA SER A 1197 -4.08 -52.62 16.41
C SER A 1197 -3.96 -54.12 16.15
N SER A 1198 -4.23 -54.54 14.91
CA SER A 1198 -3.99 -55.92 14.51
C SER A 1198 -2.49 -56.16 14.41
N ASN A 1199 -2.00 -57.24 15.03
CA ASN A 1199 -0.59 -57.60 14.98
C ASN A 1199 -0.43 -58.99 14.35
N GLU A 1200 0.23 -59.04 13.19
CA GLU A 1200 0.50 -60.30 12.48
C GLU A 1200 1.28 -61.31 13.34
N ALA A 1201 2.08 -60.83 14.29
CA ALA A 1201 2.85 -61.70 15.17
C ALA A 1201 2.03 -62.35 16.29
N LEU A 1202 0.78 -61.93 16.46
CA LEU A 1202 -0.21 -62.49 17.38
C LEU A 1202 -1.41 -63.07 16.61
N GLY A 1203 -1.13 -63.72 15.47
CA GLY A 1203 -2.17 -64.37 14.64
C GLY A 1203 -3.09 -63.39 13.90
N GLY A 1204 -2.72 -62.11 13.79
CA GLY A 1204 -3.55 -61.07 13.14
C GLY A 1204 -4.73 -60.61 14.01
N THR A 1205 -4.78 -61.02 15.27
CA THR A 1205 -5.82 -60.59 16.22
C THR A 1205 -5.53 -59.23 16.84
N SER A 1206 -6.54 -58.60 17.44
CA SER A 1206 -6.42 -57.30 18.10
C SER A 1206 -5.49 -57.40 19.31
N ALA A 1207 -4.40 -56.63 19.27
CA ALA A 1207 -3.43 -56.52 20.36
C ALA A 1207 -3.44 -55.11 20.95
N PHE A 1208 -3.35 -55.02 22.27
CA PHE A 1208 -3.07 -53.76 22.94
C PHE A 1208 -1.57 -53.51 22.86
N THR A 1209 -1.17 -52.47 22.13
CA THR A 1209 0.22 -52.14 21.85
C THR A 1209 0.62 -50.85 22.54
N VAL A 1210 1.77 -50.87 23.21
CA VAL A 1210 2.44 -49.68 23.80
C VAL A 1210 3.85 -49.61 23.21
N GLY A 1211 4.22 -48.46 22.64
CA GLY A 1211 5.49 -48.23 21.97
C GLY A 1211 6.11 -46.87 22.28
N LYS A 1212 7.45 -46.82 22.23
CA LYS A 1212 8.24 -45.62 22.48
C LYS A 1212 9.42 -45.54 21.52
N TYR A 1213 9.66 -44.34 20.98
CA TYR A 1213 10.89 -44.02 20.28
C TYR A 1213 11.98 -43.70 21.30
N LEU A 1214 12.99 -44.57 21.39
CA LEU A 1214 14.17 -44.36 22.22
C LEU A 1214 15.19 -43.41 21.53
N SER A 1215 15.06 -43.25 20.20
CA SER A 1215 15.74 -42.22 19.39
C SER A 1215 14.99 -42.04 18.06
N PRO A 1216 15.30 -41.03 17.22
CA PRO A 1216 14.70 -40.90 15.89
C PRO A 1216 14.86 -42.13 14.97
N ARG A 1217 15.77 -43.04 15.33
CA ARG A 1217 16.06 -44.27 14.57
C ARG A 1217 15.72 -45.56 15.31
N LEU A 1218 15.40 -45.54 16.61
CA LEU A 1218 15.16 -46.74 17.42
C LEU A 1218 13.77 -46.69 18.05
N TYR A 1219 12.92 -47.65 17.71
CA TYR A 1219 11.56 -47.80 18.22
C TYR A 1219 11.41 -49.16 18.91
N LEU A 1220 10.84 -49.16 20.10
CA LEU A 1220 10.54 -50.36 20.89
C LEU A 1220 9.05 -50.38 21.21
N SER A 1221 8.39 -51.50 20.95
CA SER A 1221 6.99 -51.71 21.32
C SER A 1221 6.74 -53.05 21.97
N TYR A 1222 5.70 -53.10 22.80
CA TYR A 1222 5.19 -54.28 23.48
C TYR A 1222 3.69 -54.40 23.21
N GLY A 1223 3.28 -55.56 22.70
CA GLY A 1223 1.89 -55.89 22.39
C GLY A 1223 1.42 -57.08 23.21
N VAL A 1224 0.20 -56.99 23.75
CA VAL A 1224 -0.48 -58.11 24.41
C VAL A 1224 -1.77 -58.41 23.65
N GLY A 1225 -1.97 -59.67 23.27
CA GLY A 1225 -3.19 -60.14 22.64
C GLY A 1225 -4.38 -59.97 23.58
N LEU A 1226 -5.45 -59.34 23.09
CA LEU A 1226 -6.64 -59.06 23.91
C LEU A 1226 -7.63 -60.23 23.94
N PHE A 1227 -7.64 -61.07 22.91
CA PHE A 1227 -8.63 -62.15 22.73
C PHE A 1227 -7.99 -63.54 22.64
N GLU A 1228 -6.78 -63.64 22.11
CA GLU A 1228 -5.96 -64.85 22.15
C GLU A 1228 -4.76 -64.61 23.09
N PRO A 1229 -4.42 -65.57 23.98
CA PRO A 1229 -3.32 -65.40 24.90
C PRO A 1229 -1.99 -65.38 24.13
N GLY A 1230 -1.36 -64.21 24.08
CA GLY A 1230 -0.08 -64.01 23.42
C GLY A 1230 0.51 -62.63 23.71
N GLN A 1231 1.83 -62.51 23.66
CA GLN A 1231 2.57 -61.28 23.85
C GLN A 1231 3.65 -61.17 22.78
N VAL A 1232 3.95 -59.95 22.33
CA VAL A 1232 5.01 -59.69 21.36
C VAL A 1232 5.78 -58.43 21.71
N ILE A 1233 7.10 -58.52 21.68
CA ILE A 1233 8.00 -57.38 21.77
C ILE A 1233 8.59 -57.12 20.38
N THR A 1234 8.52 -55.89 19.90
CA THR A 1234 9.08 -55.48 18.59
C THR A 1234 10.10 -54.37 18.76
N LEU A 1235 11.30 -54.60 18.27
CA LEU A 1235 12.40 -53.63 18.19
C LEU A 1235 12.66 -53.29 16.72
N ARG A 1236 12.56 -52.01 16.36
CA ARG A 1236 12.84 -51.53 15.00
C ARG A 1236 13.95 -50.48 15.02
N TYR A 1237 15.00 -50.71 14.24
CA TYR A 1237 16.13 -49.80 14.09
C TYR A 1237 16.31 -49.37 12.62
N ARG A 1238 16.20 -48.06 12.35
CA ARG A 1238 16.42 -47.48 11.02
C ARG A 1238 17.92 -47.23 10.80
N LEU A 1239 18.51 -47.94 9.84
CA LEU A 1239 19.91 -47.80 9.45
C LEU A 1239 20.10 -46.65 8.45
N SER A 1240 19.14 -46.45 7.53
CA SER A 1240 19.09 -45.32 6.58
C SER A 1240 17.66 -45.03 6.12
N LYS A 1241 17.45 -44.04 5.25
CA LYS A 1241 16.13 -43.77 4.62
C LYS A 1241 15.56 -44.99 3.87
N ARG A 1242 16.42 -45.90 3.41
CA ARG A 1242 16.02 -47.05 2.58
C ARG A 1242 16.12 -48.40 3.29
N TRP A 1243 16.83 -48.49 4.42
CA TRP A 1243 17.11 -49.75 5.11
C TRP A 1243 16.71 -49.70 6.59
N ASN A 1244 15.96 -50.71 7.06
CA ASN A 1244 15.67 -50.88 8.47
C ASN A 1244 15.85 -52.34 8.92
N PHE A 1245 16.20 -52.51 10.18
CA PHE A 1245 16.26 -53.79 10.88
C PHE A 1245 15.09 -53.88 11.84
N GLU A 1246 14.44 -55.03 11.90
CA GLU A 1246 13.31 -55.27 12.79
C GLU A 1246 13.41 -56.66 13.41
N ALA A 1247 13.42 -56.71 14.74
CA ALA A 1247 13.40 -57.93 15.53
C ALA A 1247 12.09 -58.00 16.32
N GLN A 1248 11.42 -59.15 16.28
CA GLN A 1248 10.19 -59.41 17.00
C GLN A 1248 10.33 -60.69 17.82
N ASN A 1249 9.85 -60.66 19.06
CA ASN A 1249 9.79 -61.82 19.93
C ASN A 1249 8.35 -62.00 20.41
N ALA A 1250 7.63 -62.94 19.81
CA ALA A 1250 6.26 -63.31 20.13
C ALA A 1250 6.21 -64.59 20.98
N THR A 1251 5.07 -64.88 21.62
CA THR A 1251 4.90 -66.07 22.47
C THR A 1251 5.29 -67.37 21.77
N ASP A 1252 4.96 -67.51 20.49
CA ASP A 1252 5.14 -68.76 19.76
C ASP A 1252 6.34 -68.77 18.81
N PHE A 1253 7.00 -67.62 18.62
CA PHE A 1253 8.18 -67.52 17.74
C PHE A 1253 8.98 -66.23 17.96
N SER A 1254 10.26 -66.28 17.61
CA SER A 1254 11.10 -65.10 17.46
C SER A 1254 11.50 -64.94 15.98
N ARG A 1255 11.43 -63.73 15.43
CA ARG A 1255 11.86 -63.43 14.05
C ARG A 1255 12.71 -62.16 13.99
N ALA A 1256 13.68 -62.14 13.10
CA ALA A 1256 14.43 -60.94 12.74
C ALA A 1256 14.39 -60.74 11.23
N SER A 1257 14.19 -59.49 10.79
CA SER A 1257 14.02 -59.11 9.40
C SER A 1257 14.86 -57.88 9.08
N PHE A 1258 15.32 -57.81 7.83
CA PHE A 1258 16.08 -56.68 7.30
C PHE A 1258 15.35 -56.19 6.05
N ASN A 1259 14.77 -55.00 6.12
CA ASN A 1259 13.81 -54.51 5.13
C ASN A 1259 14.40 -53.36 4.31
N TYR A 1260 14.10 -53.36 3.00
CA TYR A 1260 14.54 -52.36 2.05
C TYR A 1260 13.35 -51.73 1.30
N ARG A 1261 13.36 -50.40 1.09
CA ARG A 1261 12.30 -49.66 0.37
C ARG A 1261 12.87 -48.79 -0.76
N LEU A 1262 12.29 -48.94 -1.96
CA LEU A 1262 12.47 -48.09 -3.14
C LEU A 1262 11.16 -47.35 -3.42
N GLU A 1263 11.18 -46.02 -3.42
CA GLU A 1263 10.08 -45.18 -3.90
C GLU A 1263 10.37 -44.77 -5.34
N LYS A 1264 9.38 -44.87 -6.22
CA LYS A 1264 9.43 -44.46 -7.63
C LYS A 1264 8.64 -43.18 -7.82
#